data_AF-A0A812LD76-F1
#
_entry.id   AF-A0A812LD76-F1
#
_cell.length_a   1.000
_cell.length_b   1.000
_cell.length_c   1.000
_cell.angle_alpha   90.00
_cell.angle_beta   90.00
_cell.angle_gamma   90.00
#
_symmetry.space_group_name_H-M   'P 1'
#
loop_
_entity.id
_entity.type
_entity.pdbx_description
1 polymer ?
#
loop_
_entity_poly.entity_id
_entity_poly.type
_entity_poly.pdbx_seq_one_letter_code
_entity_poly.pdbx_strand_id
1 'polypeptide(L)'
;MTMGASRPVASTTMSFNLAAAQDFEGSERTFVRDKQRLSMMNLHFASMSWRVILQAFQQQIDDKTLVPVCIMKSRRHDETPTKLRLPNKLPEDRRKVLGKRTGAVTAKVVQTKMELAFLMQGGSLNKNEALRGKYILFRSVVPCPLQLVDSCTIANMRWLQEEQEARVPGLVHFSRQFPLKFSLPATDRHFSNKGAEKALNNSDNTWLMYHFLCDTHKAAQIQKTEFDLLSGNVSAMLMFSIATRQGNSLNEMKNILKDLIETRLLIQVGKPPAEYTEHRRAVHDLFLAPGHSAMPDGRRATASENILRRRLILEHLCNGNLQRSDCIEFWLPTADFASRDQVVHVLQEWLIPALLPGPCPEFPRSRWTGADLALDFLGVLQSHHALLRPLIQIWTQGHTHVDPQLPSSSSRAGLDNEGWSAASNLQNTVDADRGDVVLQHPVPERPVQSNASTAQLADPELPAWFQSAEDVAVDLQDHVQAETGDVNWASFNAALKAKLARWCEHSSVQHVFVVMRAAMKAPLKLLSDVLTFAGSTWEQQQAALKAKTGTRSYRVLKAADGSLERSFMTRLSEGFHGQLQSLPSSACLRVTRVLLFRMLARAGAAGEQLMFAEHRAFPYKLFTALKQNMQNIEAFPDQPCMMDRLSFEIKKKFPDLRTAEAQACLHSLASIIWTDISCVEATHASTRRITTVRSVQVSAVSFEQVNSDHMSRELSTLREAMREQTGAQAPRTKTQKRHQGHTARKKRRPVGKPRKYKRGGGAYRAFMSIHGRGNRLGPSMSRLTQNYHEAKRDPERFARYVEAGKAGTVAARAGYEALENVREDGTEGKEPGRQNCLLCRTYDQN
;
A
#
# COMPACT_ATOMS: atom_id res chain seq x y z
N MET A 1 -37.55 -43.01 -45.33
CA MET A 1 -37.11 -44.37 -45.69
C MET A 1 -35.60 -44.47 -45.52
N THR A 2 -35.23 -45.17 -44.45
CA THR A 2 -34.02 -45.99 -44.20
C THR A 2 -32.87 -46.06 -45.22
N MET A 3 -31.65 -45.78 -44.73
CA MET A 3 -30.48 -46.69 -44.56
C MET A 3 -29.19 -45.85 -44.74
N GLY A 4 -28.16 -45.89 -43.90
CA GLY A 4 -27.67 -46.92 -43.01
C GLY A 4 -26.26 -47.34 -43.49
N ALA A 5 -25.20 -46.68 -43.01
CA ALA A 5 -23.82 -47.13 -43.21
C ALA A 5 -22.94 -46.77 -42.01
N SER A 6 -22.47 -47.81 -41.34
CA SER A 6 -21.55 -47.83 -40.20
C SER A 6 -20.11 -47.55 -40.62
N ARG A 7 -19.34 -46.85 -39.75
CA ARG A 7 -17.87 -46.81 -39.82
C ARG A 7 -17.28 -47.04 -38.42
N PRO A 8 -16.13 -47.74 -38.33
CA PRO A 8 -15.55 -48.19 -37.07
C PRO A 8 -14.80 -47.06 -36.36
N VAL A 9 -14.90 -47.01 -35.03
CA VAL A 9 -14.17 -46.09 -34.16
C VAL A 9 -12.84 -46.76 -33.79
N ALA A 10 -11.76 -46.35 -34.45
CA ALA A 10 -10.39 -46.63 -34.01
C ALA A 10 -9.96 -45.56 -33.00
N SER A 11 -9.41 -46.05 -31.87
CA SER A 11 -8.88 -45.27 -30.76
C SER A 11 -7.63 -44.49 -31.16
N THR A 12 -7.78 -43.19 -31.43
CA THR A 12 -6.66 -42.22 -31.59
C THR A 12 -6.75 -41.19 -30.47
N THR A 13 -6.17 -41.47 -29.29
CA THR A 13 -6.28 -40.56 -28.13
C THR A 13 -4.94 -40.25 -27.45
N MET A 14 -3.85 -40.19 -28.22
CA MET A 14 -2.58 -39.63 -27.71
C MET A 14 -1.87 -38.63 -28.63
N SER A 15 -2.27 -38.45 -29.89
CA SER A 15 -1.68 -37.45 -30.81
C SER A 15 -2.41 -36.10 -30.86
N PHE A 16 -3.62 -35.99 -30.29
CA PHE A 16 -4.42 -34.75 -30.31
C PHE A 16 -3.90 -33.65 -29.37
N ASN A 17 -3.14 -34.00 -28.32
CA ASN A 17 -2.67 -33.01 -27.34
C ASN A 17 -1.48 -32.18 -27.85
N LEU A 18 -0.66 -32.70 -28.75
CA LEU A 18 0.46 -31.94 -29.32
C LEU A 18 -0.02 -30.93 -30.37
N ALA A 19 -0.95 -31.34 -31.25
CA ALA A 19 -1.54 -30.45 -32.25
C ALA A 19 -2.36 -29.34 -31.58
N ALA A 20 -3.19 -29.67 -30.57
CA ALA A 20 -3.92 -28.67 -29.82
C ALA A 20 -3.01 -27.72 -29.02
N ALA A 21 -1.89 -28.20 -28.48
CA ALA A 21 -0.89 -27.34 -27.82
C ALA A 21 -0.14 -26.44 -28.82
N GLN A 22 0.20 -26.95 -30.01
CA GLN A 22 0.81 -26.17 -31.09
C GLN A 22 -0.16 -25.13 -31.67
N ASP A 23 -1.43 -25.48 -31.85
CA ASP A 23 -2.48 -24.54 -32.26
C ASP A 23 -2.73 -23.48 -31.17
N PHE A 24 -2.69 -23.88 -29.90
CA PHE A 24 -2.83 -22.95 -28.78
C PHE A 24 -1.63 -21.99 -28.70
N GLU A 25 -0.40 -22.47 -28.81
CA GLU A 25 0.80 -21.64 -28.88
C GLU A 25 0.78 -20.69 -30.09
N GLY A 26 0.33 -21.18 -31.25
CA GLY A 26 0.16 -20.37 -32.46
C GLY A 26 -0.86 -19.25 -32.26
N SER A 27 -1.99 -19.56 -31.61
CA SER A 27 -3.03 -18.60 -31.28
C SER A 27 -2.57 -17.55 -30.24
N GLU A 28 -1.81 -17.96 -29.23
CA GLU A 28 -1.29 -17.06 -28.19
C GLU A 28 -0.24 -16.09 -28.75
N ARG A 29 0.70 -16.60 -29.56
CA ARG A 29 1.69 -15.75 -30.26
C ARG A 29 1.01 -14.75 -31.18
N THR A 30 -0.04 -15.17 -31.89
CA THR A 30 -0.84 -14.29 -32.75
C THR A 30 -1.53 -13.21 -31.92
N PHE A 31 -2.17 -13.57 -30.81
CA PHE A 31 -2.83 -12.63 -29.90
C PHE A 31 -1.87 -11.58 -29.31
N VAL A 32 -0.68 -12.02 -28.83
CA VAL A 32 0.33 -11.10 -28.30
C VAL A 32 0.82 -10.13 -29.37
N ARG A 33 1.09 -10.62 -30.58
CA ARG A 33 1.51 -9.80 -31.72
C ARG A 33 0.45 -8.79 -32.13
N ASP A 34 -0.81 -9.21 -32.19
CA ASP A 34 -1.93 -8.34 -32.58
C ASP A 34 -2.19 -7.28 -31.52
N LYS A 35 -2.04 -7.63 -30.23
CA LYS A 35 -2.09 -6.66 -29.13
C LYS A 35 -0.98 -5.61 -29.22
N GLN A 36 0.24 -6.02 -29.54
CA GLN A 36 1.36 -5.09 -29.75
C GLN A 36 1.09 -4.15 -30.93
N ARG A 37 0.63 -4.69 -32.07
CA ARG A 37 0.23 -3.91 -33.24
C ARG A 37 -0.87 -2.91 -32.91
N LEU A 38 -1.93 -3.34 -32.22
CA LEU A 38 -3.03 -2.47 -31.81
C LEU A 38 -2.56 -1.35 -30.88
N SER A 39 -1.66 -1.65 -29.94
CA SER A 39 -1.11 -0.65 -29.03
C SER A 39 -0.29 0.41 -29.77
N MET A 40 0.51 0.00 -30.76
CA MET A 40 1.25 0.91 -31.63
C MET A 40 0.34 1.75 -32.54
N MET A 41 -0.68 1.13 -33.13
CA MET A 41 -1.68 1.83 -33.94
C MET A 41 -2.42 2.88 -33.11
N ASN A 42 -2.83 2.55 -31.89
CA ASN A 42 -3.48 3.50 -30.98
C ASN A 42 -2.56 4.67 -30.63
N LEU A 43 -1.27 4.42 -30.37
CA LEU A 43 -0.30 5.47 -30.10
C LEU A 43 -0.12 6.41 -31.31
N HIS A 44 0.00 5.84 -32.51
CA HIS A 44 0.11 6.62 -33.74
C HIS A 44 -1.16 7.42 -34.03
N PHE A 45 -2.34 6.81 -33.87
CA PHE A 45 -3.63 7.47 -34.05
C PHE A 45 -3.81 8.62 -33.04
N ALA A 46 -3.38 8.43 -31.79
CA ALA A 46 -3.42 9.49 -30.78
C ALA A 46 -2.50 10.66 -31.16
N SER A 47 -1.29 10.39 -31.65
CA SER A 47 -0.35 11.41 -32.15
C SER A 47 -0.95 12.20 -33.32
N MET A 48 -1.56 11.51 -34.29
CA MET A 48 -2.23 12.14 -35.43
C MET A 48 -3.47 12.94 -35.01
N SER A 49 -4.24 12.43 -34.04
CA SER A 49 -5.40 13.14 -33.49
C SER A 49 -4.98 14.45 -32.84
N TRP A 50 -3.89 14.45 -32.08
CA TRP A 50 -3.31 15.67 -31.53
C TRP A 50 -2.93 16.67 -32.63
N ARG A 51 -2.25 16.23 -33.69
CA ARG A 51 -1.91 17.10 -34.83
C ARG A 51 -3.16 17.77 -35.42
N VAL A 52 -4.22 17.00 -35.68
CA VAL A 52 -5.47 17.53 -36.24
C VAL A 52 -6.13 18.53 -35.29
N ILE A 53 -6.17 18.22 -33.98
CA ILE A 53 -6.72 19.13 -32.97
C ILE A 53 -5.92 20.44 -32.91
N LEU A 54 -4.59 20.37 -32.91
CA LEU A 54 -3.74 21.56 -32.89
C LEU A 54 -3.89 22.41 -34.14
N GLN A 55 -3.99 21.79 -35.32
CA GLN A 55 -4.26 22.51 -36.58
C GLN A 55 -5.64 23.19 -36.57
N ALA A 56 -6.66 22.52 -36.04
CA ALA A 56 -7.99 23.10 -35.91
C ALA A 56 -8.00 24.31 -34.96
N PHE A 57 -7.29 24.23 -33.83
CA PHE A 57 -7.15 25.39 -32.94
C PHE A 57 -6.31 26.50 -33.56
N GLN A 58 -5.25 26.17 -34.29
CA GLN A 58 -4.44 27.16 -35.02
C GLN A 58 -5.32 27.94 -35.99
N GLN A 59 -6.11 27.24 -36.82
CA GLN A 59 -7.04 27.89 -37.74
C GLN A 59 -8.04 28.80 -37.01
N GLN A 60 -8.59 28.36 -35.88
CA GLN A 60 -9.52 29.17 -35.09
C GLN A 60 -8.86 30.42 -34.48
N ILE A 61 -7.58 30.35 -34.13
CA ILE A 61 -6.78 31.49 -33.68
C ILE A 61 -6.52 32.46 -34.84
N ASP A 62 -6.13 31.94 -36.01
CA ASP A 62 -5.85 32.72 -37.21
C ASP A 62 -7.13 33.45 -37.69
N ASP A 63 -8.29 32.79 -37.62
CA ASP A 63 -9.61 33.34 -37.91
C ASP A 63 -10.13 34.30 -36.81
N LYS A 64 -9.36 34.51 -35.73
CA LYS A 64 -9.71 35.33 -34.55
C LYS A 64 -11.02 34.90 -33.86
N THR A 65 -11.41 33.64 -34.03
CA THR A 65 -12.56 33.04 -33.31
C THR A 65 -12.19 32.61 -31.90
N LEU A 66 -10.91 32.34 -31.67
CA LEU A 66 -10.30 32.11 -30.37
C LEU A 66 -9.08 33.03 -30.20
N VAL A 67 -8.86 33.51 -28.98
CA VAL A 67 -7.69 34.30 -28.59
C VAL A 67 -6.86 33.45 -27.62
N PRO A 68 -5.59 33.14 -27.94
CA PRO A 68 -4.74 32.34 -27.07
C PRO A 68 -4.34 33.10 -25.81
N VAL A 69 -4.56 32.50 -24.63
CA VAL A 69 -4.20 33.10 -23.33
C VAL A 69 -2.96 32.42 -22.75
N CYS A 70 -3.03 31.11 -22.50
CA CYS A 70 -1.85 30.36 -22.07
C CYS A 70 -1.87 28.88 -22.47
N ILE A 71 -0.69 28.32 -22.69
CA ILE A 71 -0.47 26.89 -22.91
C ILE A 71 0.26 26.28 -21.70
N MET A 72 -0.16 25.09 -21.30
CA MET A 72 0.38 24.37 -20.16
C MET A 72 0.73 22.93 -20.57
N LYS A 73 1.90 22.46 -20.16
CA LYS A 73 2.26 21.05 -20.17
C LYS A 73 2.59 20.59 -18.76
N SER A 74 1.97 19.50 -18.33
CA SER A 74 2.26 18.84 -17.07
C SER A 74 2.86 17.47 -17.36
N ARG A 75 3.96 17.14 -16.69
CA ARG A 75 4.64 15.85 -16.83
C ARG A 75 4.81 15.22 -15.47
N ARG A 76 4.45 13.95 -15.33
CA ARG A 76 4.75 13.14 -14.16
C ARG A 76 5.54 11.94 -14.61
N HIS A 77 6.70 11.69 -14.05
CA HIS A 77 7.45 10.52 -14.42
C HIS A 77 8.26 9.97 -13.26
N ASP A 78 8.51 8.67 -13.37
CA ASP A 78 9.27 7.89 -12.41
C ASP A 78 9.88 6.69 -13.11
N GLU A 79 11.02 6.22 -12.63
CA GLU A 79 11.61 4.96 -13.03
C GLU A 79 11.28 3.83 -12.05
N THR A 80 11.34 2.60 -12.55
CA THR A 80 11.31 1.44 -11.66
C THR A 80 12.13 0.30 -12.25
N PRO A 81 13.02 -0.34 -11.47
CA PRO A 81 13.70 -1.55 -11.90
C PRO A 81 12.69 -2.69 -12.09
N THR A 82 12.71 -3.32 -13.27
CA THR A 82 11.81 -4.41 -13.63
C THR A 82 12.59 -5.53 -14.31
N LYS A 83 12.40 -6.78 -13.85
CA LYS A 83 12.95 -7.98 -14.49
C LYS A 83 12.17 -8.27 -15.78
N LEU A 84 12.83 -8.16 -16.92
CA LEU A 84 12.23 -8.29 -18.25
C LEU A 84 13.17 -9.03 -19.19
N ARG A 85 12.64 -9.60 -20.28
CA ARG A 85 13.46 -10.02 -21.41
C ARG A 85 13.63 -8.84 -22.36
N LEU A 86 14.88 -8.47 -22.60
CA LEU A 86 15.22 -7.44 -23.59
C LEU A 86 15.10 -8.02 -25.02
N PRO A 87 14.79 -7.19 -26.03
CA PRO A 87 14.75 -7.64 -27.41
C PRO A 87 16.10 -8.22 -27.85
N ASN A 88 16.04 -9.35 -28.59
CA ASN A 88 17.23 -10.11 -29.01
C ASN A 88 18.22 -9.29 -29.87
N LYS A 89 17.79 -8.21 -30.52
CA LYS A 89 18.61 -7.35 -31.39
C LYS A 89 19.13 -6.12 -30.65
N LEU A 90 19.77 -6.30 -29.50
CA LEU A 90 20.61 -5.23 -28.96
C LEU A 90 21.88 -5.11 -29.80
N PRO A 91 22.31 -3.88 -30.17
CA PRO A 91 23.62 -3.63 -30.76
C PRO A 91 24.75 -4.35 -30.00
N GLU A 92 25.75 -4.86 -30.71
CA GLU A 92 26.77 -5.77 -30.17
C GLU A 92 27.64 -5.10 -29.08
N ASP A 93 27.88 -3.81 -29.21
CA ASP A 93 28.48 -2.92 -28.21
C ASP A 93 27.68 -2.92 -26.90
N ARG A 94 26.34 -2.88 -26.97
CA ARG A 94 25.48 -2.93 -25.77
C ARG A 94 25.36 -4.33 -25.18
N ARG A 95 25.47 -5.39 -25.99
CA ARG A 95 25.52 -6.77 -25.48
C ARG A 95 26.75 -7.02 -24.61
N LYS A 96 27.89 -6.38 -24.90
CA LYS A 96 29.10 -6.50 -24.07
C LYS A 96 28.87 -5.95 -22.66
N VAL A 97 28.16 -4.83 -22.52
CA VAL A 97 27.85 -4.19 -21.22
C VAL A 97 26.82 -5.00 -20.43
N LEU A 98 25.83 -5.61 -21.10
CA LEU A 98 24.76 -6.38 -20.46
C LEU A 98 25.13 -7.85 -20.17
N GLY A 99 26.31 -8.30 -20.61
CA GLY A 99 26.75 -9.68 -20.57
C GLY A 99 26.06 -10.57 -21.60
N LYS A 100 26.70 -11.67 -22.01
CA LYS A 100 26.17 -12.64 -23.00
C LYS A 100 24.90 -13.41 -22.56
N ARG A 101 24.23 -13.00 -21.48
CA ARG A 101 23.06 -13.70 -20.96
C ARG A 101 21.84 -13.37 -21.81
N THR A 102 21.36 -14.33 -22.59
CA THR A 102 20.06 -14.31 -23.31
C THR A 102 18.84 -14.42 -22.38
N GLY A 103 19.06 -14.27 -21.06
CA GLY A 103 18.06 -14.44 -20.01
C GLY A 103 17.35 -13.15 -19.59
N ALA A 104 16.56 -13.25 -18.52
CA ALA A 104 15.91 -12.10 -17.88
C ALA A 104 16.96 -11.09 -17.37
N VAL A 105 16.82 -9.82 -17.75
CA VAL A 105 17.66 -8.72 -17.30
C VAL A 105 16.81 -7.77 -16.45
N THR A 106 17.38 -7.22 -15.39
CA THR A 106 16.74 -6.12 -14.66
C THR A 106 17.00 -4.82 -15.41
N ALA A 107 15.97 -4.25 -16.03
CA ALA A 107 16.07 -2.99 -16.76
C ALA A 107 15.31 -1.88 -16.02
N LYS A 108 15.76 -0.63 -16.15
CA LYS A 108 15.05 0.53 -15.61
C LYS A 108 13.96 0.94 -16.60
N VAL A 109 12.72 0.80 -16.17
CA VAL A 109 11.53 1.17 -16.95
C VAL A 109 11.07 2.54 -16.49
N VAL A 110 11.05 3.52 -17.38
CA VAL A 110 10.50 4.84 -17.12
C VAL A 110 9.05 4.87 -17.59
N GLN A 111 8.18 5.37 -16.72
CA GLN A 111 6.81 5.68 -17.07
C GLN A 111 6.61 7.19 -16.99
N THR A 112 6.04 7.77 -18.05
CA THR A 112 5.67 9.18 -18.09
C THR A 112 4.15 9.29 -18.22
N LYS A 113 3.55 10.25 -17.54
CA LYS A 113 2.18 10.72 -17.76
C LYS A 113 2.26 12.19 -18.15
N MET A 114 1.86 12.50 -19.37
CA MET A 114 1.89 13.86 -19.90
C MET A 114 0.46 14.36 -20.14
N GLU A 115 0.21 15.60 -19.73
CA GLU A 115 -1.05 16.30 -19.96
C GLU A 115 -0.77 17.64 -20.63
N LEU A 116 -1.63 18.01 -21.57
CA LEU A 116 -1.61 19.30 -22.23
C LEU A 116 -2.90 20.04 -21.91
N ALA A 117 -2.79 21.34 -21.66
CA ALA A 117 -3.94 22.22 -21.56
C ALA A 117 -3.73 23.55 -22.29
N PHE A 118 -4.79 24.07 -22.88
CA PHE A 118 -4.83 25.34 -23.60
C PHE A 118 -5.96 26.18 -23.03
N LEU A 119 -5.64 27.36 -22.51
CA LEU A 119 -6.61 28.37 -22.15
C LEU A 119 -6.73 29.38 -23.28
N MET A 120 -7.95 29.55 -23.78
CA MET A 120 -8.27 30.48 -24.86
C MET A 120 -9.51 31.28 -24.48
N GLN A 121 -9.66 32.48 -25.02
CA GLN A 121 -10.87 33.30 -24.89
C GLN A 121 -11.64 33.26 -26.20
N GLY A 122 -12.97 33.18 -26.17
CA GLY A 122 -13.77 33.32 -27.40
C GLY A 122 -13.62 34.72 -27.99
N GLY A 123 -13.13 34.79 -29.23
CA GLY A 123 -12.89 36.03 -29.94
C GLY A 123 -14.18 36.74 -30.37
N SER A 124 -14.05 38.01 -30.80
CA SER A 124 -15.18 38.82 -31.24
C SER A 124 -15.88 38.23 -32.47
N LEU A 125 -15.12 37.61 -33.36
CA LEU A 125 -15.61 36.96 -34.59
C LEU A 125 -16.19 35.56 -34.36
N ASN A 126 -16.26 35.09 -33.11
CA ASN A 126 -16.86 33.79 -32.83
C ASN A 126 -18.36 33.83 -33.17
N LYS A 127 -18.80 32.94 -34.08
CA LYS A 127 -20.21 32.80 -34.48
C LYS A 127 -21.09 32.32 -33.33
N ASN A 128 -20.52 31.64 -32.34
CA ASN A 128 -21.22 31.23 -31.14
C ASN A 128 -21.15 32.34 -30.10
N GLU A 129 -22.20 33.16 -30.02
CA GLU A 129 -22.30 34.28 -29.07
C GLU A 129 -22.09 33.84 -27.62
N ALA A 130 -22.46 32.60 -27.26
CA ALA A 130 -22.28 32.07 -25.91
C ALA A 130 -20.80 31.93 -25.50
N LEU A 131 -19.88 31.85 -26.46
CA LEU A 131 -18.44 31.74 -26.23
C LEU A 131 -17.73 33.10 -26.24
N ARG A 132 -18.33 34.16 -26.79
CA ARG A 132 -17.69 35.46 -26.93
C ARG A 132 -17.26 36.01 -25.57
N GLY A 133 -15.98 36.34 -25.42
CA GLY A 133 -15.39 36.83 -24.18
C GLY A 133 -15.27 35.80 -23.06
N LYS A 134 -15.80 34.58 -23.22
CA LYS A 134 -15.67 33.49 -22.25
C LYS A 134 -14.33 32.78 -22.39
N TYR A 135 -13.80 32.33 -21.26
CA TYR A 135 -12.58 31.53 -21.23
C TYR A 135 -12.91 30.04 -21.33
N ILE A 136 -12.20 29.37 -22.23
CA ILE A 136 -12.37 27.95 -22.55
C ILE A 136 -11.04 27.26 -22.24
N LEU A 137 -11.09 26.26 -21.37
CA LEU A 137 -9.96 25.39 -21.07
C LEU A 137 -10.13 24.07 -21.80
N PHE A 138 -9.27 23.81 -22.79
CA PHE A 138 -9.11 22.48 -23.35
C PHE A 138 -8.03 21.74 -22.55
N ARG A 139 -8.30 20.54 -22.07
CA ARG A 139 -7.34 19.68 -21.36
C ARG A 139 -7.45 18.25 -21.87
N SER A 140 -6.32 17.62 -22.15
CA SER A 140 -6.29 16.21 -22.53
C SER A 140 -4.96 15.56 -22.17
N VAL A 141 -4.96 14.22 -22.12
CA VAL A 141 -3.82 13.37 -21.77
C VAL A 141 -3.11 12.95 -23.07
N VAL A 142 -1.78 12.98 -23.06
CA VAL A 142 -0.96 12.42 -24.14
C VAL A 142 -0.63 10.97 -23.79
N PRO A 143 -1.02 9.98 -24.61
CA PRO A 143 -0.65 8.60 -24.37
C PRO A 143 0.88 8.43 -24.44
N CYS A 144 1.46 7.96 -23.35
CA CYS A 144 2.91 7.80 -23.20
C CYS A 144 3.23 6.30 -23.07
N PRO A 145 4.00 5.71 -23.99
CA PRO A 145 4.48 4.34 -23.80
C PRO A 145 5.48 4.26 -22.65
N LEU A 146 5.66 3.06 -22.10
CA LEU A 146 6.83 2.77 -21.26
C LEU A 146 8.09 2.96 -22.10
N GLN A 147 9.15 3.44 -21.46
CA GLN A 147 10.48 3.58 -22.06
C GLN A 147 11.51 2.81 -21.24
N LEU A 148 12.58 2.34 -21.87
CA LEU A 148 13.71 1.68 -21.20
C LEU A 148 14.91 2.60 -21.18
N VAL A 149 15.62 2.62 -20.06
CA VAL A 149 16.94 3.25 -19.94
C VAL A 149 17.93 2.30 -19.30
N ASP A 150 19.18 2.42 -19.70
CA ASP A 150 20.30 1.73 -19.06
C ASP A 150 20.61 2.34 -17.69
N SER A 151 20.49 3.66 -17.57
CA SER A 151 20.77 4.44 -16.38
C SER A 151 19.90 5.70 -16.31
N CYS A 152 19.61 6.15 -15.09
CA CYS A 152 18.87 7.40 -14.85
C CYS A 152 19.85 8.58 -14.87
N THR A 153 20.58 8.77 -15.96
CA THR A 153 21.41 9.98 -16.11
C THR A 153 20.53 11.17 -16.48
N ILE A 154 21.02 12.38 -16.22
CA ILE A 154 20.35 13.62 -16.64
C ILE A 154 20.08 13.61 -18.15
N ALA A 155 21.06 13.18 -18.95
CA ALA A 155 20.96 13.12 -20.41
C ALA A 155 19.86 12.14 -20.87
N ASN A 156 19.82 10.94 -20.29
CA ASN A 156 18.80 9.95 -20.62
C ASN A 156 17.40 10.44 -20.23
N MET A 157 17.23 10.93 -18.99
CA MET A 157 15.93 11.42 -18.53
C MET A 157 15.44 12.60 -19.38
N ARG A 158 16.33 13.53 -19.74
CA ARG A 158 16.04 14.62 -20.67
C ARG A 158 15.57 14.09 -22.04
N TRP A 159 16.36 13.21 -22.66
CA TRP A 159 16.06 12.64 -23.97
C TRP A 159 14.70 11.95 -23.98
N LEU A 160 14.38 11.19 -22.93
CA LEU A 160 13.08 10.55 -22.78
C LEU A 160 11.94 11.55 -22.80
N GLN A 161 12.07 12.67 -22.07
CA GLN A 161 11.02 13.70 -22.03
C GLN A 161 10.91 14.47 -23.36
N GLU A 162 12.03 14.75 -24.03
CA GLU A 162 12.03 15.33 -25.39
C GLU A 162 11.29 14.41 -26.38
N GLU A 163 11.53 13.10 -26.30
CA GLU A 163 10.84 12.11 -27.13
C GLU A 163 9.32 12.09 -26.86
N GLN A 164 8.90 12.24 -25.59
CA GLN A 164 7.47 12.33 -25.26
C GLN A 164 6.83 13.61 -25.81
N GLU A 165 7.53 14.75 -25.80
CA GLU A 165 7.02 15.98 -26.41
C GLU A 165 6.94 15.90 -27.94
N ALA A 166 7.94 15.27 -28.56
CA ALA A 166 7.98 15.07 -30.01
C ALA A 166 6.82 14.19 -30.53
N ARG A 167 6.18 13.39 -29.66
CA ARG A 167 4.98 12.60 -30.00
C ARG A 167 3.73 13.44 -30.25
N VAL A 168 3.76 14.74 -29.97
CA VAL A 168 2.67 15.68 -30.25
C VAL A 168 3.09 16.58 -31.43
N PRO A 169 2.81 16.17 -32.69
CA PRO A 169 3.34 16.87 -33.86
C PRO A 169 2.74 18.27 -33.95
N GLY A 170 3.60 19.27 -34.17
CA GLY A 170 3.19 20.67 -34.26
C GLY A 170 3.09 21.40 -32.91
N LEU A 171 3.28 20.72 -31.77
CA LEU A 171 3.19 21.34 -30.44
C LEU A 171 4.12 22.56 -30.29
N VAL A 172 5.38 22.46 -30.73
CA VAL A 172 6.35 23.56 -30.65
C VAL A 172 5.87 24.77 -31.45
N HIS A 173 5.42 24.55 -32.69
CA HIS A 173 4.93 25.63 -33.55
C HIS A 173 3.66 26.27 -32.96
N PHE A 174 2.68 25.45 -32.59
CA PHE A 174 1.43 25.90 -31.98
C PHE A 174 1.65 26.67 -30.67
N SER A 175 2.60 26.23 -29.83
CA SER A 175 2.90 26.90 -28.56
C SER A 175 3.35 28.36 -28.73
N ARG A 176 3.90 28.73 -29.90
CA ARG A 176 4.37 30.10 -30.19
C ARG A 176 3.22 31.11 -30.27
N GLN A 177 1.99 30.64 -30.49
CA GLN A 177 0.80 31.50 -30.50
C GLN A 177 0.40 31.99 -29.11
N PHE A 178 0.91 31.37 -28.04
CA PHE A 178 0.50 31.67 -26.68
C PHE A 178 1.48 32.65 -26.02
N PRO A 179 0.97 33.74 -25.41
CA PRO A 179 1.83 34.71 -24.73
C PRO A 179 2.41 34.17 -23.42
N LEU A 180 1.74 33.21 -22.79
CA LEU A 180 2.22 32.51 -21.59
C LEU A 180 2.33 31.01 -21.88
N LYS A 181 3.48 30.43 -21.53
CA LYS A 181 3.75 28.99 -21.67
C LYS A 181 4.23 28.45 -20.33
N PHE A 182 3.62 27.37 -19.85
CA PHE A 182 3.93 26.78 -18.55
C PHE A 182 4.37 25.33 -18.66
N SER A 183 5.49 24.99 -18.03
CA SER A 183 6.00 23.61 -17.92
C SER A 183 5.99 23.19 -16.45
N LEU A 184 5.14 22.23 -16.12
CA LEU A 184 4.81 21.87 -14.73
C LEU A 184 5.16 20.39 -14.48
N PRO A 185 6.45 20.03 -14.47
CA PRO A 185 6.86 18.67 -14.12
C PRO A 185 6.62 18.39 -12.64
N ALA A 186 6.23 17.17 -12.32
CA ALA A 186 6.20 16.63 -10.96
C ALA A 186 6.94 15.29 -10.92
N THR A 187 7.96 15.20 -10.07
CA THR A 187 8.81 13.99 -9.95
C THR A 187 9.15 13.73 -8.48
N ASP A 188 9.88 12.66 -8.21
CA ASP A 188 10.55 12.48 -6.93
C ASP A 188 11.72 13.48 -6.78
N ARG A 189 12.50 13.33 -5.70
CA ARG A 189 13.64 14.21 -5.41
C ARG A 189 14.94 13.74 -6.04
N HIS A 190 14.93 12.73 -6.91
CA HIS A 190 16.15 12.21 -7.50
C HIS A 190 16.85 13.29 -8.36
N PHE A 191 18.17 13.37 -8.25
CA PHE A 191 18.96 14.44 -8.85
C PHE A 191 18.88 14.44 -10.38
N SER A 192 18.73 13.26 -11.00
CA SER A 192 18.60 13.14 -12.46
C SER A 192 17.34 13.79 -12.99
N ASN A 193 16.23 13.69 -12.25
CA ASN A 193 14.94 14.24 -12.64
C ASN A 193 15.00 15.77 -12.58
N LYS A 194 15.53 16.32 -11.48
CA LYS A 194 15.79 17.77 -11.35
C LYS A 194 16.72 18.30 -12.43
N GLY A 195 17.82 17.58 -12.69
CA GLY A 195 18.80 17.96 -13.71
C GLY A 195 18.22 17.93 -15.12
N ALA A 196 17.41 16.92 -15.44
CA ALA A 196 16.75 16.78 -16.73
C ALA A 196 15.74 17.92 -16.97
N GLU A 197 14.89 18.23 -15.99
CA GLU A 197 13.92 19.31 -16.08
C GLU A 197 14.59 20.68 -16.22
N LYS A 198 15.69 20.91 -15.49
CA LYS A 198 16.52 22.12 -15.66
C LYS A 198 17.11 22.19 -17.08
N ALA A 199 17.64 21.08 -17.60
CA ALA A 199 18.23 21.03 -18.94
C ALA A 199 17.19 21.24 -20.06
N LEU A 200 15.98 20.69 -19.90
CA LEU A 200 14.85 20.93 -20.79
C LEU A 200 14.47 22.41 -20.82
N ASN A 201 14.32 23.03 -19.64
CA ASN A 201 13.98 24.44 -19.52
C ASN A 201 15.08 25.37 -20.08
N ASN A 202 16.35 24.99 -19.95
CA ASN A 202 17.45 25.75 -20.55
C ASN A 202 17.44 25.68 -22.09
N SER A 203 16.86 24.64 -22.67
CA SER A 203 16.79 24.45 -24.13
C SER A 203 15.67 25.26 -24.77
N ASP A 204 14.60 25.56 -24.02
CA ASP A 204 13.54 26.46 -24.42
C ASP A 204 13.10 27.31 -23.20
N ASN A 205 13.78 28.44 -23.02
CA ASN A 205 13.55 29.35 -21.92
C ASN A 205 12.22 30.14 -22.03
N THR A 206 11.47 29.95 -23.12
CA THR A 206 10.15 30.56 -23.32
C THR A 206 9.07 29.90 -22.47
N TRP A 207 9.33 28.71 -21.93
CA TRP A 207 8.47 28.07 -20.94
C TRP A 207 8.80 28.57 -19.53
N LEU A 208 7.77 28.98 -18.81
CA LEU A 208 7.83 29.22 -17.38
C LEU A 208 7.74 27.87 -16.67
N MET A 209 8.88 27.38 -16.20
CA MET A 209 8.98 26.09 -15.51
C MET A 209 8.93 26.26 -14.00
N TYR A 210 8.09 25.45 -13.35
CA TYR A 210 8.18 25.18 -11.92
C TYR A 210 8.12 23.68 -11.67
N HIS A 211 9.14 23.15 -11.00
CA HIS A 211 9.30 21.71 -10.75
C HIS A 211 8.72 21.33 -9.39
N PHE A 212 7.57 20.66 -9.40
CA PHE A 212 6.94 20.12 -8.20
C PHE A 212 7.64 18.83 -7.76
N LEU A 213 7.91 18.71 -6.46
CA LEU A 213 8.49 17.51 -5.86
C LEU A 213 7.42 16.74 -5.12
N CYS A 214 7.40 15.42 -5.30
CA CYS A 214 6.33 14.54 -4.82
C CYS A 214 6.08 14.64 -3.31
N ASP A 215 4.90 15.15 -2.95
CA ASP A 215 4.44 15.26 -1.56
C ASP A 215 4.28 13.91 -0.88
N THR A 216 3.90 12.86 -1.62
CA THR A 216 3.83 11.50 -1.06
C THR A 216 5.20 11.00 -0.61
N HIS A 217 6.25 11.28 -1.39
CA HIS A 217 7.63 10.95 -1.00
C HIS A 217 8.10 11.79 0.19
N LYS A 218 7.78 13.09 0.23
CA LYS A 218 8.07 13.94 1.38
C LYS A 218 7.38 13.41 2.65
N ALA A 219 6.09 13.06 2.57
CA ALA A 219 5.34 12.48 3.69
C ALA A 219 5.92 11.15 4.17
N ALA A 220 6.27 10.25 3.26
CA ALA A 220 6.95 9.00 3.60
C ALA A 220 8.33 9.23 4.22
N GLN A 221 9.09 10.24 3.75
CA GLN A 221 10.39 10.58 4.31
C GLN A 221 10.29 11.15 5.74
N ILE A 222 9.21 11.87 6.08
CA ILE A 222 8.94 12.30 7.47
C ILE A 222 8.86 11.07 8.38
N GLN A 223 8.06 10.08 8.00
CA GLN A 223 7.93 8.82 8.74
C GLN A 223 9.25 8.04 8.79
N LYS A 224 10.02 8.02 7.70
CA LYS A 224 11.35 7.39 7.69
C LYS A 224 12.28 8.04 8.72
N THR A 225 12.34 9.38 8.72
CA THR A 225 13.22 10.16 9.62
C THR A 225 12.88 9.93 11.10
N GLU A 226 11.59 9.73 11.39
CA GLU A 226 11.10 9.31 12.70
C GLU A 226 11.63 7.92 13.09
N PHE A 227 11.54 6.95 12.19
CA PHE A 227 12.00 5.57 12.43
C PHE A 227 13.50 5.36 12.35
N ASP A 228 14.27 6.31 11.84
CA ASP A 228 15.74 6.24 11.86
C ASP A 228 16.29 6.18 13.30
N LEU A 229 15.52 6.64 14.31
CA LEU A 229 15.83 6.46 15.74
C LEU A 229 15.73 5.00 16.21
N LEU A 230 15.00 4.16 15.48
CA LEU A 230 14.62 2.80 15.86
C LEU A 230 14.86 1.83 14.70
N SER A 231 15.90 2.10 13.90
CA SER A 231 16.26 1.31 12.72
C SER A 231 16.44 -0.17 13.06
N GLY A 232 17.01 -0.49 14.22
CA GLY A 232 17.15 -1.85 14.74
C GLY A 232 15.79 -2.55 14.97
N ASN A 233 14.82 -1.86 15.58
CA ASN A 233 13.47 -2.40 15.74
C ASN A 233 12.79 -2.63 14.39
N VAL A 234 12.96 -1.71 13.42
CA VAL A 234 12.46 -1.91 12.05
C VAL A 234 13.09 -3.13 11.38
N SER A 235 14.40 -3.32 11.52
CA SER A 235 15.11 -4.53 11.06
C SER A 235 14.54 -5.80 11.69
N ALA A 236 14.30 -5.79 13.00
CA ALA A 236 13.72 -6.94 13.70
C ALA A 236 12.31 -7.29 13.23
N MET A 237 11.45 -6.29 13.01
CA MET A 237 10.10 -6.53 12.44
C MET A 237 10.18 -7.16 11.04
N LEU A 238 11.13 -6.71 10.21
CA LEU A 238 11.39 -7.29 8.89
C LEU A 238 11.83 -8.75 9.01
N MET A 239 12.85 -9.02 9.83
CA MET A 239 13.37 -10.38 10.07
C MET A 239 12.26 -11.31 10.56
N PHE A 240 11.43 -10.84 11.51
CA PHE A 240 10.28 -11.60 12.01
C PHE A 240 9.25 -11.89 10.92
N SER A 241 8.92 -10.89 10.08
CA SER A 241 7.98 -11.08 8.97
C SER A 241 8.47 -12.08 7.92
N ILE A 242 9.78 -12.12 7.64
CA ILE A 242 10.38 -13.07 6.70
C ILE A 242 10.37 -14.47 7.33
N ALA A 243 10.81 -14.58 8.60
CA ALA A 243 10.91 -15.86 9.29
C ALA A 243 9.55 -16.54 9.51
N THR A 244 8.50 -15.76 9.80
CA THR A 244 7.13 -16.29 10.01
C THR A 244 6.41 -16.73 8.73
N ARG A 245 6.91 -16.38 7.54
CA ARG A 245 6.34 -16.81 6.25
C ARG A 245 6.80 -18.20 5.82
N GLN A 246 7.75 -18.80 6.52
CA GLN A 246 8.21 -20.16 6.25
C GLN A 246 7.11 -21.18 6.53
N GLY A 247 7.17 -22.32 5.83
CA GLY A 247 6.26 -23.43 6.07
C GLY A 247 6.33 -23.89 7.53
N ASN A 248 5.18 -24.21 8.11
CA ASN A 248 5.02 -24.68 9.49
C ASN A 248 5.37 -23.70 10.63
N SER A 249 6.15 -22.63 10.39
CA SER A 249 6.55 -21.69 11.46
C SER A 249 5.36 -21.08 12.21
N LEU A 250 4.28 -20.73 11.50
CA LEU A 250 3.07 -20.23 12.14
C LEU A 250 2.42 -21.28 13.07
N ASN A 251 2.43 -22.56 12.69
CA ASN A 251 1.86 -23.62 13.52
C ASN A 251 2.73 -23.89 14.75
N GLU A 252 4.06 -23.88 14.60
CA GLU A 252 5.01 -23.98 15.71
C GLU A 252 4.76 -22.87 16.73
N MET A 253 4.69 -21.62 16.28
CA MET A 253 4.41 -20.48 17.15
C MET A 253 3.04 -20.57 17.83
N LYS A 254 2.01 -21.09 17.15
CA LYS A 254 0.70 -21.35 17.78
C LYS A 254 0.79 -22.41 18.86
N ASN A 255 1.55 -23.48 18.65
CA ASN A 255 1.74 -24.51 19.67
C ASN A 255 2.51 -23.96 20.88
N ILE A 256 3.56 -23.18 20.65
CA ILE A 256 4.27 -22.48 21.73
C ILE A 256 3.33 -21.56 22.52
N LEU A 257 2.43 -20.83 21.84
CA LEU A 257 1.42 -20.03 22.52
C LEU A 257 0.41 -20.87 23.32
N LYS A 258 0.05 -22.08 22.87
CA LYS A 258 -0.80 -23.00 23.64
C LYS A 258 -0.12 -23.36 24.95
N ASP A 259 1.15 -23.76 24.88
CA ASP A 259 1.94 -24.17 26.04
C ASP A 259 2.14 -23.00 27.00
N LEU A 260 2.47 -21.81 26.48
CA LEU A 260 2.58 -20.58 27.28
C LEU A 260 1.26 -20.21 27.96
N ILE A 261 0.13 -20.33 27.25
CA ILE A 261 -1.19 -20.08 27.84
C ILE A 261 -1.47 -21.08 28.95
N GLU A 262 -1.32 -22.37 28.69
CA GLU A 262 -1.61 -23.44 29.65
C GLU A 262 -0.77 -23.33 30.93
N THR A 263 0.52 -23.05 30.78
CA THR A 263 1.47 -22.92 31.90
C THR A 263 1.28 -21.64 32.70
N ARG A 264 0.98 -20.51 32.04
CA ARG A 264 0.87 -19.18 32.70
C ARG A 264 -0.56 -18.81 33.10
N LEU A 265 -1.58 -19.58 32.72
CA LEU A 265 -2.98 -19.24 32.98
C LEU A 265 -3.29 -19.20 34.48
N LEU A 266 -3.76 -18.03 34.93
CA LEU A 266 -4.31 -17.78 36.26
C LEU A 266 -5.80 -17.44 36.10
N ILE A 267 -6.67 -18.32 36.59
CA ILE A 267 -8.12 -18.11 36.57
C ILE A 267 -8.52 -17.39 37.85
N GLN A 268 -9.22 -16.27 37.70
CA GLN A 268 -9.78 -15.48 38.80
C GLN A 268 -11.31 -15.49 38.71
N VAL A 269 -11.99 -15.43 39.84
CA VAL A 269 -13.46 -15.34 39.89
C VAL A 269 -13.86 -13.96 40.38
N GLY A 270 -14.80 -13.33 39.69
CA GLY A 270 -15.34 -12.01 39.99
C GLY A 270 -15.20 -11.03 38.84
N LYS A 271 -15.28 -9.74 39.16
CA LYS A 271 -15.15 -8.65 38.20
C LYS A 271 -13.70 -8.14 38.17
N PRO A 272 -13.06 -8.01 37.00
CA PRO A 272 -11.72 -7.44 36.93
C PRO A 272 -11.72 -5.97 37.41
N PRO A 273 -10.65 -5.52 38.07
CA PRO A 273 -10.45 -4.12 38.42
C PRO A 273 -10.66 -3.17 37.25
N ALA A 274 -11.20 -1.97 37.53
CA ALA A 274 -11.52 -0.97 36.51
C ALA A 274 -10.27 -0.49 35.75
N GLU A 275 -9.16 -0.31 36.46
CA GLU A 275 -7.85 0.06 35.90
C GLU A 275 -7.36 -0.91 34.81
N TYR A 276 -7.59 -2.22 34.96
CA TYR A 276 -7.20 -3.21 33.96
C TYR A 276 -8.02 -3.03 32.67
N THR A 277 -9.28 -2.63 32.82
CA THR A 277 -10.19 -2.38 31.70
C THR A 277 -9.80 -1.11 30.95
N GLU A 278 -9.40 -0.05 31.64
CA GLU A 278 -8.94 1.20 31.01
C GLU A 278 -7.66 1.00 30.20
N HIS A 279 -6.63 0.37 30.80
CA HIS A 279 -5.38 0.07 30.11
C HIS A 279 -5.61 -0.85 28.90
N ARG A 280 -6.43 -1.90 29.05
CA ARG A 280 -6.79 -2.81 27.96
C ARG A 280 -7.46 -2.07 26.79
N ARG A 281 -8.44 -1.21 27.09
CA ARG A 281 -9.11 -0.39 26.06
C ARG A 281 -8.10 0.50 25.34
N ALA A 282 -7.20 1.15 26.08
CA ALA A 282 -6.17 1.98 25.49
C ALA A 282 -5.21 1.19 24.56
N VAL A 283 -4.80 -0.03 24.95
CA VAL A 283 -4.00 -0.93 24.10
C VAL A 283 -4.77 -1.32 22.84
N HIS A 284 -6.05 -1.66 22.96
CA HIS A 284 -6.90 -2.04 21.82
C HIS A 284 -7.20 -0.85 20.90
N ASP A 285 -7.38 0.35 21.43
CA ASP A 285 -7.51 1.57 20.65
C ASP A 285 -6.22 1.92 19.91
N LEU A 286 -5.06 1.59 20.47
CA LEU A 286 -3.79 1.85 19.82
C LEU A 286 -3.51 0.92 18.63
N PHE A 287 -3.73 -0.40 18.79
CA PHE A 287 -3.33 -1.41 17.80
C PHE A 287 -4.48 -2.06 17.02
N LEU A 288 -5.73 -1.89 17.47
CA LEU A 288 -6.92 -2.56 16.90
C LEU A 288 -8.06 -1.58 16.63
N ALA A 289 -7.77 -0.29 16.48
CA ALA A 289 -8.79 0.68 16.11
C ALA A 289 -9.14 0.58 14.62
N PRO A 290 -10.44 0.49 14.26
CA PRO A 290 -10.87 0.51 12.87
C PRO A 290 -10.46 1.84 12.21
N GLY A 291 -10.23 1.80 10.89
CA GLY A 291 -9.93 2.99 10.09
C GLY A 291 -8.52 3.57 10.25
N HIS A 292 -7.68 3.03 11.13
CA HIS A 292 -6.32 3.52 11.32
C HIS A 292 -5.34 3.12 10.21
N SER A 293 -5.67 2.08 9.45
CA SER A 293 -4.78 1.61 8.39
C SER A 293 -5.00 2.36 7.08
N ALA A 294 -3.91 2.88 6.52
CA ALA A 294 -3.86 3.55 5.21
C ALA A 294 -4.05 2.56 4.03
N MET A 295 -4.88 1.54 4.20
CA MET A 295 -5.19 0.54 3.18
C MET A 295 -6.11 1.12 2.09
N PRO A 296 -6.17 0.59 0.87
CA PRO A 296 -7.11 1.07 -0.15
C PRO A 296 -8.57 0.68 0.14
N ASP A 297 -9.53 1.54 -0.22
CA ASP A 297 -10.95 1.46 0.15
C ASP A 297 -11.61 0.08 -0.01
N GLY A 298 -11.33 -0.64 -1.10
CA GLY A 298 -11.97 -1.92 -1.38
C GLY A 298 -11.60 -3.07 -0.42
N ARG A 299 -10.43 -3.02 0.22
CA ARG A 299 -10.01 -4.01 1.23
C ARG A 299 -10.23 -3.54 2.66
N ARG A 300 -10.49 -2.24 2.85
CA ARG A 300 -10.71 -1.64 4.18
C ARG A 300 -11.88 -2.28 4.91
N ALA A 301 -12.98 -2.60 4.22
CA ALA A 301 -14.17 -3.15 4.87
C ALA A 301 -13.89 -4.52 5.53
N THR A 302 -13.37 -5.49 4.77
CA THR A 302 -13.05 -6.83 5.30
C THR A 302 -11.91 -6.78 6.32
N ALA A 303 -10.90 -5.93 6.10
CA ALA A 303 -9.82 -5.76 7.07
C ALA A 303 -10.35 -5.17 8.39
N SER A 304 -11.23 -4.15 8.31
CA SER A 304 -11.85 -3.54 9.50
C SER A 304 -12.75 -4.53 10.23
N GLU A 305 -13.53 -5.33 9.51
CA GLU A 305 -14.36 -6.39 10.10
C GLU A 305 -13.50 -7.42 10.86
N ASN A 306 -12.39 -7.86 10.27
CA ASN A 306 -11.46 -8.77 10.93
C ASN A 306 -10.80 -8.14 12.16
N ILE A 307 -10.45 -6.84 12.11
CA ILE A 307 -9.89 -6.12 13.26
C ILE A 307 -10.93 -6.01 14.39
N LEU A 308 -12.18 -5.67 14.08
CA LEU A 308 -13.27 -5.60 15.06
C LEU A 308 -13.54 -6.96 15.70
N ARG A 309 -13.56 -8.03 14.90
CA ARG A 309 -13.69 -9.40 15.41
C ARG A 309 -12.53 -9.78 16.32
N ARG A 310 -11.30 -9.47 15.91
CA ARG A 310 -10.09 -9.71 16.72
C ARG A 310 -10.16 -8.94 18.04
N ARG A 311 -10.57 -7.68 18.01
CA ARG A 311 -10.76 -6.83 19.20
C ARG A 311 -11.80 -7.41 20.15
N LEU A 312 -12.96 -7.82 19.64
CA LEU A 312 -14.02 -8.43 20.45
C LEU A 312 -13.51 -9.67 21.20
N ILE A 313 -12.78 -10.55 20.50
CA ILE A 313 -12.21 -11.77 21.09
C ILE A 313 -11.18 -11.42 22.17
N LEU A 314 -10.27 -10.50 21.90
CA LEU A 314 -9.23 -10.09 22.86
C LEU A 314 -9.80 -9.33 24.06
N GLU A 315 -10.82 -8.50 23.86
CA GLU A 315 -11.51 -7.79 24.94
C GLU A 315 -12.22 -8.75 25.89
N HIS A 316 -12.79 -9.83 25.33
CA HIS A 316 -13.46 -10.86 26.11
C HIS A 316 -12.48 -11.83 26.81
N LEU A 317 -11.49 -12.35 26.09
CA LEU A 317 -10.60 -13.42 26.57
C LEU A 317 -9.33 -12.93 27.29
N CYS A 318 -8.93 -11.66 27.10
CA CYS A 318 -7.83 -11.05 27.83
C CYS A 318 -8.35 -9.98 28.79
N ASN A 319 -9.30 -10.35 29.64
CA ASN A 319 -10.02 -9.43 30.52
C ASN A 319 -9.30 -9.12 31.85
N GLY A 320 -8.17 -9.75 32.15
CA GLY A 320 -7.33 -9.48 33.32
C GLY A 320 -6.26 -8.41 33.11
N ASN A 321 -5.23 -8.40 33.98
CA ASN A 321 -4.14 -7.43 33.91
C ASN A 321 -3.13 -7.76 32.78
N LEU A 322 -3.23 -7.07 31.65
CA LEU A 322 -2.32 -7.24 30.51
C LEU A 322 -0.85 -6.92 30.82
N GLN A 323 -0.58 -6.15 31.88
CA GLN A 323 0.77 -5.70 32.24
C GLN A 323 1.61 -6.79 32.89
N ARG A 324 0.99 -7.87 33.38
CA ARG A 324 1.69 -9.00 34.01
C ARG A 324 2.36 -9.88 32.98
N SER A 325 3.68 -10.02 33.10
CA SER A 325 4.52 -10.84 32.22
C SER A 325 4.79 -12.25 32.76
N ASP A 326 4.39 -12.53 34.01
CA ASP A 326 4.58 -13.80 34.70
C ASP A 326 3.38 -14.73 34.51
N CYS A 327 2.16 -14.21 34.57
CA CYS A 327 0.93 -14.99 34.35
C CYS A 327 0.04 -14.39 33.24
N ILE A 328 -1.00 -15.13 32.86
CA ILE A 328 -2.09 -14.72 31.98
C ILE A 328 -3.36 -14.78 32.82
N GLU A 329 -3.84 -13.63 33.27
CA GLU A 329 -5.04 -13.54 34.10
C GLU A 329 -6.31 -13.60 33.26
N PHE A 330 -7.20 -14.54 33.59
CA PHE A 330 -8.53 -14.64 33.00
C PHE A 330 -9.60 -14.63 34.08
N TRP A 331 -10.51 -13.66 34.01
CA TRP A 331 -11.56 -13.44 35.00
C TRP A 331 -12.87 -14.07 34.55
N LEU A 332 -13.43 -14.94 35.38
CA LEU A 332 -14.76 -15.53 35.22
C LEU A 332 -15.78 -14.77 36.08
N PRO A 333 -16.98 -14.48 35.57
CA PRO A 333 -18.00 -13.77 36.35
C PRO A 333 -18.47 -14.58 37.57
N THR A 334 -18.46 -15.90 37.47
CA THR A 334 -18.94 -16.84 38.49
C THR A 334 -18.10 -18.11 38.46
N ALA A 335 -17.96 -18.80 39.60
CA ALA A 335 -17.14 -20.01 39.74
C ALA A 335 -17.74 -21.25 39.04
N ASP A 336 -19.04 -21.22 38.76
CA ASP A 336 -19.82 -22.42 38.42
C ASP A 336 -19.63 -22.93 36.97
N PHE A 337 -18.84 -22.25 36.14
CA PHE A 337 -19.00 -22.35 34.68
C PHE A 337 -17.87 -22.98 33.87
N ALA A 338 -16.70 -23.30 34.43
CA ALA A 338 -15.66 -23.97 33.64
C ALA A 338 -14.59 -24.70 34.46
N SER A 339 -14.27 -25.95 34.07
CA SER A 339 -13.00 -26.56 34.49
C SER A 339 -11.82 -25.80 33.87
N ARG A 340 -10.63 -25.87 34.49
CA ARG A 340 -9.42 -25.26 33.92
C ARG A 340 -9.19 -25.70 32.48
N ASP A 341 -9.40 -26.97 32.18
CA ASP A 341 -9.24 -27.54 30.84
C ASP A 341 -10.21 -26.95 29.81
N GLN A 342 -11.45 -26.68 30.23
CA GLN A 342 -12.43 -26.00 29.37
C GLN A 342 -12.01 -24.56 29.07
N VAL A 343 -11.50 -23.82 30.07
CA VAL A 343 -10.96 -22.47 29.87
C VAL A 343 -9.76 -22.50 28.92
N VAL A 344 -8.80 -23.41 29.17
CA VAL A 344 -7.64 -23.60 28.29
C VAL A 344 -8.08 -23.90 26.87
N HIS A 345 -9.03 -24.80 26.68
CA HIS A 345 -9.56 -25.14 25.35
C HIS A 345 -10.14 -23.91 24.63
N VAL A 346 -10.97 -23.12 25.30
CA VAL A 346 -11.56 -21.90 24.74
C VAL A 346 -10.49 -20.86 24.38
N LEU A 347 -9.49 -20.65 25.26
CA LEU A 347 -8.38 -19.75 24.97
C LEU A 347 -7.56 -20.25 23.78
N GLN A 348 -7.24 -21.54 23.71
CA GLN A 348 -6.49 -22.10 22.58
C GLN A 348 -7.26 -22.01 21.26
N GLU A 349 -8.58 -22.21 21.27
CA GLU A 349 -9.45 -22.14 20.09
C GLU A 349 -9.62 -20.71 19.58
N TRP A 350 -9.84 -19.74 20.47
CA TRP A 350 -10.26 -18.39 20.10
C TRP A 350 -9.18 -17.32 20.32
N LEU A 351 -8.47 -17.36 21.44
CA LEU A 351 -7.46 -16.35 21.77
C LEU A 351 -6.23 -16.48 20.86
N ILE A 352 -5.73 -17.69 20.59
CA ILE A 352 -4.52 -17.87 19.78
C ILE A 352 -4.70 -17.37 18.33
N PRO A 353 -5.79 -17.70 17.60
CA PRO A 353 -6.02 -17.11 16.28
C PRO A 353 -6.25 -15.59 16.32
N ALA A 354 -6.74 -15.04 17.45
CA ALA A 354 -6.84 -13.60 17.61
C ALA A 354 -5.46 -12.97 17.84
N LEU A 355 -4.59 -13.54 18.67
CA LEU A 355 -3.22 -13.03 18.88
C LEU A 355 -2.36 -13.18 17.62
N LEU A 356 -2.42 -14.34 16.98
CA LEU A 356 -1.60 -14.75 15.83
C LEU A 356 -2.47 -15.16 14.62
N PRO A 357 -3.13 -14.20 13.95
CA PRO A 357 -4.11 -14.48 12.89
C PRO A 357 -3.51 -15.04 11.59
N GLY A 358 -2.21 -14.88 11.39
CA GLY A 358 -1.50 -15.31 10.19
C GLY A 358 -0.01 -14.97 10.29
N PRO A 359 0.76 -15.12 9.20
CA PRO A 359 2.13 -14.63 9.14
C PRO A 359 2.17 -13.11 9.38
N CYS A 360 3.23 -12.63 10.03
CA CYS A 360 3.36 -11.21 10.30
C CYS A 360 3.41 -10.42 8.98
N PRO A 361 2.65 -9.32 8.85
CA PRO A 361 2.83 -8.37 7.76
C PRO A 361 4.28 -7.88 7.71
N GLU A 362 4.75 -7.61 6.49
CA GLU A 362 6.10 -7.08 6.30
C GLU A 362 6.08 -5.57 6.48
N PHE A 363 7.03 -5.06 7.28
CA PHE A 363 7.23 -3.63 7.44
C PHE A 363 7.84 -3.08 6.14
N PRO A 364 7.11 -2.29 5.33
CA PRO A 364 7.60 -1.90 4.02
C PRO A 364 8.62 -0.77 4.13
N ARG A 365 9.82 -0.98 3.57
CA ARG A 365 10.80 0.11 3.35
C ARG A 365 10.58 0.85 2.02
N SER A 366 10.11 0.10 1.02
CA SER A 366 9.94 0.59 -0.36
C SER A 366 8.50 0.94 -0.72
N ARG A 367 7.56 0.77 0.21
CA ARG A 367 6.15 1.15 0.03
C ARG A 367 5.77 2.13 1.11
N TRP A 368 4.89 3.05 0.77
CA TRP A 368 4.47 4.10 1.70
C TRP A 368 3.53 3.60 2.79
N THR A 369 2.72 2.57 2.52
CA THR A 369 1.68 2.10 3.45
C THR A 369 1.93 0.68 3.92
N GLY A 370 1.45 0.35 5.13
CA GLY A 370 1.52 -0.99 5.72
C GLY A 370 2.50 -1.14 6.88
N ALA A 371 3.29 -0.11 7.20
CA ALA A 371 4.18 -0.10 8.37
C ALA A 371 3.39 -0.29 9.68
N ASP A 372 2.21 0.31 9.76
CA ASP A 372 1.21 0.13 10.81
C ASP A 372 0.81 -1.33 11.01
N LEU A 373 0.64 -2.11 9.94
CA LEU A 373 0.17 -3.49 10.03
C LEU A 373 1.18 -4.41 10.73
N ALA A 374 2.47 -4.25 10.41
CA ALA A 374 3.53 -5.03 11.07
C ALA A 374 3.66 -4.61 12.54
N LEU A 375 3.57 -3.30 12.81
CA LEU A 375 3.64 -2.75 14.15
C LEU A 375 2.45 -3.15 15.01
N ASP A 376 1.23 -3.13 14.47
CA ASP A 376 0.00 -3.56 15.16
C ASP A 376 0.01 -5.07 15.43
N PHE A 377 0.58 -5.86 14.51
CA PHE A 377 0.72 -7.30 14.70
C PHE A 377 1.62 -7.62 15.92
N LEU A 378 2.81 -7.05 15.95
CA LEU A 378 3.80 -7.28 17.01
C LEU A 378 3.45 -6.56 18.31
N GLY A 379 2.88 -5.36 18.20
CA GLY A 379 2.40 -4.56 19.32
C GLY A 379 1.30 -5.27 20.10
N VAL A 380 0.38 -5.97 19.43
CA VAL A 380 -0.63 -6.81 20.12
C VAL A 380 0.05 -7.93 20.89
N LEU A 381 0.96 -8.70 20.28
CA LEU A 381 1.66 -9.79 20.97
C LEU A 381 2.49 -9.29 22.16
N GLN A 382 3.14 -8.14 22.01
CA GLN A 382 3.95 -7.55 23.07
C GLN A 382 3.10 -6.97 24.21
N SER A 383 1.95 -6.35 23.89
CA SER A 383 1.12 -5.66 24.88
C SER A 383 0.15 -6.58 25.63
N HIS A 384 0.05 -7.86 25.25
CA HIS A 384 -0.73 -8.87 25.98
C HIS A 384 0.24 -9.77 26.73
N HIS A 385 0.46 -9.49 28.02
CA HIS A 385 1.28 -10.30 28.94
C HIS A 385 2.74 -10.51 28.51
N ALA A 386 3.27 -9.54 27.75
CA ALA A 386 4.61 -9.59 27.15
C ALA A 386 4.89 -10.87 26.34
N LEU A 387 3.87 -11.46 25.70
CA LEU A 387 3.95 -12.77 25.06
C LEU A 387 4.96 -12.85 23.90
N LEU A 388 5.28 -11.72 23.26
CA LEU A 388 6.21 -11.71 22.11
C LEU A 388 7.60 -12.24 22.46
N ARG A 389 8.17 -11.83 23.60
CA ARG A 389 9.51 -12.24 24.05
C ARG A 389 9.63 -13.76 24.29
N PRO A 390 8.84 -14.39 25.18
CA PRO A 390 8.94 -15.83 25.42
C PRO A 390 8.59 -16.62 24.16
N LEU A 391 7.65 -16.14 23.33
CA LEU A 391 7.34 -16.76 22.05
C LEU A 391 8.56 -16.83 21.13
N ILE A 392 9.28 -15.72 20.96
CA ILE A 392 10.48 -15.68 20.10
C ILE A 392 11.61 -16.52 20.72
N GLN A 393 11.84 -16.43 22.03
CA GLN A 393 12.89 -17.21 22.70
C GLN A 393 12.70 -18.72 22.51
N ILE A 394 11.51 -19.25 22.80
CA ILE A 394 11.18 -20.68 22.60
C ILE A 394 11.30 -21.06 21.13
N TRP A 395 10.72 -20.25 20.24
CA TRP A 395 10.68 -20.56 18.81
C TRP A 395 12.05 -20.56 18.12
N THR A 396 12.99 -19.74 18.61
CA THR A 396 14.32 -19.58 18.01
C THR A 396 15.37 -20.48 18.65
N GLN A 397 15.29 -20.74 19.96
CA GLN A 397 16.29 -21.51 20.71
C GLN A 397 15.91 -22.99 20.87
N GLY A 398 14.66 -23.38 20.58
CA GLY A 398 14.21 -24.76 20.70
C GLY A 398 14.10 -25.27 22.14
N HIS A 399 14.19 -24.38 23.13
CA HIS A 399 14.03 -24.73 24.54
C HIS A 399 12.56 -24.95 24.88
N THR A 400 12.25 -26.06 25.56
CA THR A 400 10.91 -26.36 26.07
C THR A 400 10.57 -25.61 27.37
N HIS A 401 11.54 -24.96 28.00
CA HIS A 401 11.35 -24.24 29.25
C HIS A 401 12.01 -22.85 29.19
N VAL A 402 11.20 -21.80 29.32
CA VAL A 402 11.69 -20.45 29.60
C VAL A 402 11.69 -20.30 31.11
N ASP A 403 12.79 -19.84 31.70
CA ASP A 403 12.81 -19.48 33.12
C ASP A 403 11.77 -18.36 33.34
N PRO A 404 10.70 -18.58 34.14
CA PRO A 404 9.67 -17.58 34.38
C PRO A 404 10.21 -16.33 35.09
N GLN A 405 11.38 -16.41 35.71
CA GLN A 405 11.99 -15.29 36.42
C GLN A 405 12.71 -14.37 35.45
N LEU A 406 11.99 -13.35 34.98
CA LEU A 406 12.62 -12.14 34.46
C LEU A 406 13.53 -11.57 35.56
N PRO A 407 14.74 -11.09 35.25
CA PRO A 407 15.53 -10.33 36.20
C PRO A 407 14.68 -9.15 36.66
N SER A 408 14.24 -9.20 37.92
CA SER A 408 13.52 -8.12 38.57
C SER A 408 14.46 -6.92 38.57
N SER A 409 14.15 -5.92 37.74
CA SER A 409 14.86 -4.64 37.77
C SER A 409 14.80 -4.10 39.19
N SER A 410 15.95 -4.03 39.84
CA SER A 410 16.14 -3.59 41.22
C SER A 410 15.54 -2.20 41.47
N SER A 411 14.79 -2.10 42.57
CA SER A 411 14.38 -0.91 43.34
C SER A 411 14.17 0.41 42.58
N ARG A 412 12.89 0.76 42.37
CA ARG A 412 12.40 2.10 41.99
C ARG A 412 12.44 3.06 43.18
N ALA A 413 13.15 4.17 43.06
CA ALA A 413 12.89 5.39 43.84
C ALA A 413 11.83 6.24 43.12
N GLY A 414 10.90 6.80 43.89
CA GLY A 414 9.72 7.52 43.40
C GLY A 414 10.04 8.72 42.52
N LEU A 415 9.43 8.76 41.34
CA LEU A 415 9.33 9.95 40.51
C LEU A 415 7.89 10.00 39.98
N ASP A 416 7.19 11.05 40.38
CA ASP A 416 5.76 11.24 40.13
C ASP A 416 5.46 11.48 38.66
N ASN A 417 4.35 10.89 38.21
CA ASN A 417 3.86 10.87 36.83
C ASN A 417 3.21 12.20 36.43
N GLU A 418 3.96 13.31 36.42
CA GLU A 418 3.45 14.58 35.90
C GLU A 418 3.91 14.81 34.44
N GLY A 419 2.95 15.13 33.57
CA GLY A 419 3.13 15.42 32.15
C GLY A 419 3.93 16.71 31.91
N TRP A 420 4.17 17.05 30.64
CA TRP A 420 4.95 18.25 30.26
C TRP A 420 4.35 19.58 30.76
N SER A 421 3.06 19.62 31.08
CA SER A 421 2.41 20.78 31.70
C SER A 421 2.96 21.11 33.10
N ALA A 422 3.49 20.15 33.84
CA ALA A 422 4.12 20.41 35.14
C ALA A 422 5.48 21.10 34.99
N ALA A 423 6.22 20.82 33.91
CA ALA A 423 7.47 21.52 33.61
C ALA A 423 7.24 23.00 33.23
N SER A 424 6.12 23.34 32.58
CA SER A 424 5.79 24.75 32.32
C SER A 424 5.37 25.50 33.59
N ASN A 425 4.77 24.81 34.56
CA ASN A 425 4.42 25.40 35.86
C ASN A 425 5.66 25.62 36.76
N LEU A 426 6.69 24.78 36.61
CA LEU A 426 7.99 24.97 37.25
C LEU A 426 8.76 26.18 36.68
N GLN A 427 8.55 26.53 35.42
CA GLN A 427 9.16 27.75 34.84
C GLN A 427 8.54 29.02 35.44
N ASN A 428 7.22 29.03 35.66
CA ASN A 428 6.50 30.17 36.23
C ASN A 428 6.78 30.40 37.74
N THR A 429 7.41 29.44 38.43
CA THR A 429 7.82 29.60 39.83
C THR A 429 9.27 30.05 39.99
N VAL A 430 10.10 29.95 38.94
CA VAL A 430 11.50 30.40 38.94
C VAL A 430 11.63 31.85 38.44
N ASP A 431 10.69 32.33 37.62
CA ASP A 431 10.69 33.71 37.10
C ASP A 431 10.10 34.74 38.07
N ALA A 432 9.62 34.32 39.26
CA ALA A 432 9.16 35.25 40.31
C ALA A 432 10.29 35.71 41.25
N ASP A 433 11.50 35.14 41.17
CA ASP A 433 12.57 35.37 42.16
C ASP A 433 13.96 35.64 41.55
N ARG A 434 14.03 36.06 40.28
CA ARG A 434 15.28 36.51 39.65
C ARG A 434 15.20 37.97 39.24
N GLY A 435 15.62 38.80 40.19
CA GLY A 435 15.94 40.21 39.95
C GLY A 435 17.04 40.39 38.89
N ASP A 436 16.96 41.56 38.27
CA ASP A 436 17.81 42.11 37.21
C ASP A 436 19.29 41.73 37.31
N VAL A 437 19.77 40.92 36.36
CA VAL A 437 21.18 40.90 35.96
C VAL A 437 21.26 41.01 34.45
N VAL A 438 21.56 42.22 33.99
CA VAL A 438 21.88 42.56 32.60
C VAL A 438 23.25 41.96 32.27
N LEU A 439 23.30 40.97 31.38
CA LEU A 439 24.55 40.51 30.76
C LEU A 439 24.53 40.84 29.26
N GLN A 440 25.19 41.94 28.91
CA GLN A 440 25.59 42.28 27.55
C GLN A 440 26.92 41.59 27.24
N HIS A 441 26.93 40.65 26.28
CA HIS A 441 28.13 40.37 25.49
C HIS A 441 27.76 40.00 24.04
N PRO A 442 28.45 40.58 23.04
CA PRO A 442 28.20 40.30 21.63
C PRO A 442 28.89 39.01 21.20
N VAL A 443 28.14 38.12 20.52
CA VAL A 443 28.69 36.92 19.88
C VAL A 443 29.08 37.27 18.43
N PRO A 444 30.33 37.03 17.99
CA PRO A 444 30.72 37.32 16.63
C PRO A 444 30.20 36.24 15.67
N GLU A 445 29.51 36.67 14.62
CA GLU A 445 29.02 35.82 13.53
C GLU A 445 30.19 35.22 12.73
N ARG A 446 30.24 33.87 12.66
CA ARG A 446 31.04 33.14 11.67
C ARG A 446 30.12 32.51 10.61
N PRO A 447 30.52 32.49 9.34
CA PRO A 447 29.71 31.96 8.26
C PRO A 447 29.54 30.44 8.39
N VAL A 448 28.27 30.00 8.42
CA VAL A 448 27.88 28.59 8.49
C VAL A 448 28.12 27.94 7.12
N GLN A 449 29.20 27.17 7.00
CA GLN A 449 29.33 26.18 5.92
C GLN A 449 28.51 24.95 6.29
N SER A 450 27.50 24.64 5.47
CA SER A 450 26.57 23.54 5.66
C SER A 450 27.22 22.18 5.34
N ASN A 451 28.01 21.66 6.28
CA ASN A 451 28.24 20.22 6.39
C ASN A 451 27.56 19.77 7.69
N ALA A 452 26.31 19.30 7.55
CA ALA A 452 25.57 18.67 8.64
C ALA A 452 26.23 17.33 9.00
N SER A 453 27.33 17.41 9.73
CA SER A 453 27.84 16.30 10.54
C SER A 453 26.97 16.22 11.77
N THR A 454 26.22 15.12 11.85
CA THR A 454 25.34 14.77 12.97
C THR A 454 26.16 14.78 14.26
N ALA A 455 25.93 15.75 15.14
CA ALA A 455 26.38 15.64 16.52
C ALA A 455 25.65 14.45 17.15
N GLN A 456 26.31 13.29 17.18
CA GLN A 456 25.85 12.09 17.88
C GLN A 456 25.91 12.35 19.39
N LEU A 457 24.84 12.91 19.94
CA LEU A 457 24.54 12.71 21.35
C LEU A 457 24.33 11.21 21.53
N ALA A 458 25.17 10.58 22.35
CA ALA A 458 25.13 9.15 22.65
C ALA A 458 23.70 8.72 23.02
N ASP A 459 23.04 8.07 22.06
CA ASP A 459 21.85 7.29 22.33
C ASP A 459 22.25 6.15 23.28
N PRO A 460 21.32 5.52 24.03
CA PRO A 460 21.56 4.19 24.53
C PRO A 460 21.66 3.29 23.30
N GLU A 461 22.87 3.21 22.72
CA GLU A 461 23.14 2.52 21.49
C GLU A 461 22.71 1.06 21.67
N LEU A 462 21.77 0.63 20.81
CA LEU A 462 21.72 -0.79 20.49
C LEU A 462 23.15 -1.18 20.10
N PRO A 463 23.71 -2.27 20.64
CA PRO A 463 25.11 -2.62 20.43
C PRO A 463 25.50 -2.53 18.96
N ALA A 464 26.71 -2.06 18.64
CA ALA A 464 27.20 -1.87 17.26
C ALA A 464 27.07 -3.11 16.35
N TRP A 465 26.87 -4.31 16.92
CA TRP A 465 26.58 -5.54 16.19
C TRP A 465 25.14 -5.65 15.66
N PHE A 466 24.23 -4.78 16.09
CA PHE A 466 22.89 -4.64 15.52
C PHE A 466 22.98 -3.88 14.19
N GLN A 467 23.57 -4.57 13.22
CA GLN A 467 23.75 -4.15 11.85
C GLN A 467 22.44 -3.60 11.27
N SER A 468 22.57 -2.60 10.40
CA SER A 468 21.44 -2.01 9.70
C SER A 468 20.72 -3.11 8.89
N ALA A 469 19.42 -3.01 8.60
CA ALA A 469 18.83 -4.01 7.69
C ALA A 469 19.37 -3.92 6.25
N GLU A 470 20.14 -2.87 5.91
CA GLU A 470 20.89 -2.85 4.66
C GLU A 470 21.92 -3.97 4.67
N ASP A 471 22.54 -4.24 5.82
CA ASP A 471 23.41 -5.40 6.02
C ASP A 471 22.64 -6.73 5.99
N VAL A 472 21.36 -6.79 6.41
CA VAL A 472 20.54 -8.02 6.24
C VAL A 472 20.20 -8.28 4.76
N ALA A 473 20.04 -7.22 3.95
CA ALA A 473 19.83 -7.34 2.51
C ALA A 473 21.13 -7.64 1.75
N VAL A 474 22.25 -7.07 2.20
CA VAL A 474 23.61 -7.41 1.76
C VAL A 474 23.93 -8.85 2.14
N ASP A 475 23.66 -9.29 3.37
CA ASP A 475 23.73 -10.70 3.80
C ASP A 475 22.89 -11.59 2.89
N LEU A 476 21.69 -11.15 2.48
CA LEU A 476 20.85 -11.89 1.52
C LEU A 476 21.52 -12.02 0.14
N GLN A 477 22.23 -10.98 -0.30
CA GLN A 477 22.98 -10.97 -1.56
C GLN A 477 24.30 -11.74 -1.47
N ASP A 478 24.98 -11.71 -0.33
CA ASP A 478 26.23 -12.42 -0.06
C ASP A 478 25.99 -13.91 0.19
N HIS A 479 24.83 -14.28 0.74
CA HIS A 479 24.36 -15.67 0.86
C HIS A 479 23.81 -16.25 -0.45
N VAL A 480 23.55 -15.43 -1.47
CA VAL A 480 23.46 -15.92 -2.85
C VAL A 480 24.89 -16.15 -3.29
N GLN A 481 25.39 -17.38 -3.14
CA GLN A 481 26.72 -17.76 -3.62
C GLN A 481 26.89 -17.26 -5.06
N ALA A 482 27.85 -16.34 -5.25
CA ALA A 482 28.07 -15.65 -6.52
C ALA A 482 28.30 -16.60 -7.71
N GLU A 483 28.67 -17.85 -7.43
CA GLU A 483 28.99 -18.88 -8.43
C GLU A 483 27.87 -19.89 -8.68
N THR A 484 27.05 -20.26 -7.69
CA THR A 484 26.03 -21.32 -7.84
C THR A 484 24.60 -20.78 -7.96
N GLY A 485 24.33 -19.59 -7.40
CA GLY A 485 22.98 -19.03 -7.32
C GLY A 485 22.04 -19.75 -6.35
N ASP A 486 22.52 -20.78 -5.62
CA ASP A 486 21.73 -21.52 -4.64
C ASP A 486 21.85 -20.87 -3.26
N VAL A 487 20.72 -20.33 -2.77
CA VAL A 487 20.61 -19.78 -1.41
C VAL A 487 20.37 -20.93 -0.45
N ASN A 488 21.28 -21.16 0.50
CA ASN A 488 21.03 -22.07 1.62
C ASN A 488 20.02 -21.44 2.59
N TRP A 489 18.74 -21.56 2.26
CA TRP A 489 17.62 -21.01 3.04
C TRP A 489 17.64 -21.46 4.50
N ALA A 490 18.07 -22.69 4.79
CA ALA A 490 18.13 -23.19 6.17
C ALA A 490 19.12 -22.38 7.01
N SER A 491 20.33 -22.14 6.50
CA SER A 491 21.36 -21.33 7.18
C SER A 491 20.91 -19.87 7.35
N PHE A 492 20.33 -19.28 6.31
CA PHE A 492 19.80 -17.92 6.36
C PHE A 492 18.69 -17.78 7.40
N ASN A 493 17.77 -18.73 7.44
CA ASN A 493 16.67 -18.75 8.40
C ASN A 493 17.17 -18.95 9.84
N ALA A 494 18.17 -19.79 10.06
CA ALA A 494 18.81 -19.97 11.35
C ALA A 494 19.49 -18.67 11.82
N ALA A 495 20.19 -17.97 10.93
CA ALA A 495 20.79 -16.67 11.21
C ALA A 495 19.73 -15.60 11.56
N LEU A 496 18.62 -15.54 10.82
CA LEU A 496 17.50 -14.65 11.15
C LEU A 496 16.92 -14.95 12.54
N LYS A 497 16.69 -16.21 12.86
CA LYS A 497 16.17 -16.64 14.17
C LYS A 497 17.15 -16.27 15.30
N ALA A 498 18.45 -16.46 15.10
CA ALA A 498 19.48 -16.07 16.07
C ALA A 498 19.51 -14.55 16.30
N LYS A 499 19.43 -13.74 15.25
CA LYS A 499 19.34 -12.27 15.34
C LYS A 499 18.07 -11.84 16.10
N LEU A 500 16.93 -12.49 15.84
CA LEU A 500 15.66 -12.24 16.55
C LEU A 500 15.72 -12.61 18.03
N ALA A 501 16.36 -13.73 18.38
CA ALA A 501 16.55 -14.16 19.76
C ALA A 501 17.28 -13.10 20.58
N ARG A 502 18.44 -12.65 20.07
CA ARG A 502 19.27 -11.61 20.70
C ARG A 502 18.53 -10.27 20.79
N TRP A 503 17.77 -9.90 19.75
CA TRP A 503 16.96 -8.69 19.78
C TRP A 503 15.93 -8.74 20.93
N CYS A 504 15.23 -9.87 21.12
CA CYS A 504 14.22 -10.03 22.16
C CYS A 504 14.75 -10.03 23.59
N GLU A 505 16.06 -10.27 23.78
CA GLU A 505 16.69 -10.20 25.09
C GLU A 505 16.83 -8.75 25.58
N HIS A 506 16.78 -7.77 24.68
CA HIS A 506 16.93 -6.36 25.02
C HIS A 506 15.68 -5.81 25.73
N SER A 507 15.87 -5.18 26.89
CA SER A 507 14.79 -4.69 27.76
C SER A 507 13.90 -3.62 27.10
N SER A 508 14.44 -2.86 26.14
CA SER A 508 13.71 -1.84 25.40
C SER A 508 12.61 -2.39 24.47
N VAL A 509 12.66 -3.67 24.09
CA VAL A 509 11.68 -4.28 23.18
C VAL A 509 10.26 -4.24 23.75
N GLN A 510 10.14 -4.25 25.09
CA GLN A 510 8.85 -4.51 25.72
C GLN A 510 7.79 -3.43 25.52
N HIS A 511 8.21 -2.19 25.29
CA HIS A 511 7.29 -1.04 25.23
C HIS A 511 7.55 -0.10 24.06
N VAL A 512 8.63 -0.33 23.29
CA VAL A 512 8.98 0.48 22.11
C VAL A 512 7.87 0.50 21.07
N PHE A 513 7.13 -0.60 20.89
CA PHE A 513 6.04 -0.65 19.90
C PHE A 513 4.87 0.27 20.25
N VAL A 514 4.59 0.47 21.54
CA VAL A 514 3.57 1.45 21.99
C VAL A 514 4.02 2.87 21.61
N VAL A 515 5.29 3.20 21.89
CA VAL A 515 5.88 4.51 21.55
C VAL A 515 5.90 4.74 20.04
N MET A 516 6.42 3.78 19.27
CA MET A 516 6.43 3.82 17.81
C MET A 516 5.03 4.04 17.25
N ARG A 517 4.04 3.32 17.78
CA ARG A 517 2.68 3.38 17.24
C ARG A 517 2.00 4.71 17.56
N ALA A 518 2.26 5.26 18.73
CA ALA A 518 1.76 6.56 19.17
C ALA A 518 2.38 7.70 18.35
N ALA A 519 3.70 7.70 18.21
CA ALA A 519 4.43 8.74 17.47
C ALA A 519 4.05 8.77 15.98
N MET A 520 3.91 7.59 15.38
CA MET A 520 3.59 7.42 13.96
C MET A 520 2.17 7.88 13.58
N LYS A 521 1.27 8.18 14.54
CA LYS A 521 -0.12 8.60 14.26
C LYS A 521 -0.18 9.82 13.34
N ALA A 522 0.62 10.85 13.61
CA ALA A 522 0.58 12.09 12.82
C ALA A 522 1.14 11.87 11.40
N PRO A 523 2.34 11.28 11.19
CA PRO A 523 2.87 11.02 9.85
C PRO A 523 1.99 10.08 9.01
N LEU A 524 1.41 9.02 9.60
CA LEU A 524 0.49 8.14 8.86
C LEU A 524 -0.75 8.87 8.38
N LYS A 525 -1.33 9.73 9.21
CA LYS A 525 -2.51 10.51 8.82
C LYS A 525 -2.17 11.48 7.69
N LEU A 526 -1.04 12.19 7.80
CA LEU A 526 -0.55 13.08 6.76
C LEU A 526 -0.36 12.33 5.44
N LEU A 527 0.33 11.20 5.45
CA LEU A 527 0.54 10.37 4.27
C LEU A 527 -0.79 9.87 3.67
N SER A 528 -1.73 9.43 4.51
CA SER A 528 -3.06 9.02 4.06
C SER A 528 -3.83 10.17 3.39
N ASP A 529 -3.72 11.39 3.93
CA ASP A 529 -4.40 12.56 3.36
C ASP A 529 -3.78 12.97 2.03
N VAL A 530 -2.45 12.98 1.93
CA VAL A 530 -1.73 13.25 0.67
C VAL A 530 -2.10 12.22 -0.39
N LEU A 531 -2.11 10.92 -0.06
CA LEU A 531 -2.54 9.86 -0.98
C LEU A 531 -4.01 10.01 -1.40
N THR A 532 -4.87 10.50 -0.50
CA THR A 532 -6.27 10.77 -0.82
C THR A 532 -6.38 11.89 -1.86
N PHE A 533 -5.63 12.97 -1.71
CA PHE A 533 -5.60 14.08 -2.67
C PHE A 533 -4.99 13.70 -4.01
N ALA A 534 -4.02 12.80 -4.02
CA ALA A 534 -3.44 12.26 -5.24
C ALA A 534 -4.42 11.41 -6.08
N GLY A 535 -5.45 10.84 -5.45
CA GLY A 535 -6.41 9.95 -6.10
C GLY A 535 -7.31 10.63 -7.14
N SER A 536 -7.70 9.89 -8.18
CA SER A 536 -8.69 10.33 -9.17
C SER A 536 -10.08 10.53 -8.57
N THR A 537 -10.43 9.75 -7.54
CA THR A 537 -11.69 9.89 -6.80
C THR A 537 -11.84 11.26 -6.17
N TRP A 538 -10.75 11.85 -5.67
CA TRP A 538 -10.78 13.20 -5.12
C TRP A 538 -11.08 14.25 -6.20
N GLU A 539 -10.47 14.14 -7.39
CA GLU A 539 -10.80 15.03 -8.52
C GLU A 539 -12.25 14.89 -8.97
N GLN A 540 -12.78 13.66 -9.02
CA GLN A 540 -14.19 13.44 -9.35
C GLN A 540 -15.10 14.10 -8.32
N GLN A 541 -14.77 13.99 -7.03
CA GLN A 541 -15.51 14.67 -5.95
C GLN A 541 -15.44 16.20 -6.07
N GLN A 542 -14.27 16.77 -6.39
CA GLN A 542 -14.13 18.21 -6.59
C GLN A 542 -14.84 18.71 -7.86
N ALA A 543 -14.86 17.91 -8.93
CA ALA A 543 -15.63 18.23 -10.14
C ALA A 543 -17.13 18.21 -9.86
N ALA A 544 -17.62 17.21 -9.13
CA ALA A 544 -19.01 17.12 -8.69
C ALA A 544 -19.38 18.29 -7.74
N LEU A 545 -18.47 18.66 -6.82
CA LEU A 545 -18.66 19.81 -5.94
C LEU A 545 -18.74 21.12 -6.73
N LYS A 546 -17.91 21.29 -7.77
CA LYS A 546 -17.99 22.45 -8.68
C LYS A 546 -19.34 22.52 -9.37
N ALA A 547 -19.81 21.40 -9.91
CA ALA A 547 -21.10 21.34 -10.60
C ALA A 547 -22.26 21.66 -9.64
N LYS A 548 -22.17 21.21 -8.39
CA LYS A 548 -23.23 21.41 -7.38
C LYS A 548 -23.24 22.81 -6.76
N THR A 549 -22.07 23.36 -6.44
CA THR A 549 -21.94 24.56 -5.60
C THR A 549 -21.29 25.74 -6.32
N GLY A 550 -20.76 25.54 -7.53
CA GLY A 550 -19.89 26.50 -8.20
C GLY A 550 -18.46 26.52 -7.64
N THR A 551 -18.19 25.81 -6.54
CA THR A 551 -16.92 25.87 -5.81
C THR A 551 -16.10 24.59 -6.01
N ARG A 552 -14.78 24.72 -6.13
CA ARG A 552 -13.87 23.57 -6.08
C ARG A 552 -12.56 23.95 -5.43
N SER A 553 -11.92 22.96 -4.85
CA SER A 553 -10.54 23.03 -4.43
C SER A 553 -9.60 22.44 -5.50
N TYR A 554 -8.32 22.73 -5.33
CA TYR A 554 -7.21 22.21 -6.12
C TYR A 554 -6.13 21.67 -5.18
N ARG A 555 -5.26 20.77 -5.66
CA ARG A 555 -4.17 20.20 -4.84
C ARG A 555 -3.26 21.29 -4.30
N VAL A 556 -2.78 22.16 -5.20
CA VAL A 556 -1.94 23.33 -4.83
C VAL A 556 -2.64 24.28 -3.86
N LEU A 557 -3.95 24.47 -4.03
CA LEU A 557 -4.72 25.31 -3.11
C LEU A 557 -4.87 24.65 -1.73
N LYS A 558 -5.06 23.32 -1.66
CA LYS A 558 -5.12 22.59 -0.40
C LYS A 558 -3.80 22.62 0.35
N ALA A 559 -2.70 22.40 -0.35
CA ALA A 559 -1.36 22.60 0.21
C ALA A 559 -1.18 24.04 0.74
N ALA A 560 -1.52 25.05 -0.07
CA ALA A 560 -1.43 26.45 0.34
C ALA A 560 -2.36 26.85 1.48
N ASP A 561 -3.45 26.12 1.73
CA ASP A 561 -4.39 26.46 2.82
C ASP A 561 -3.83 26.13 4.21
N GLY A 562 -2.84 25.23 4.30
CA GLY A 562 -2.28 24.83 5.58
C GLY A 562 -3.12 23.78 6.32
N SER A 563 -4.12 23.16 5.70
CA SER A 563 -5.04 22.23 6.40
C SER A 563 -4.36 20.91 6.76
N LEU A 564 -3.50 20.40 5.89
CA LEU A 564 -2.70 19.20 6.16
C LEU A 564 -1.76 19.43 7.33
N GLU A 565 -1.09 20.58 7.30
CA GLU A 565 -0.10 21.06 8.25
C GLU A 565 -0.73 21.25 9.62
N ARG A 566 -1.86 21.96 9.70
CA ARG A 566 -2.59 22.15 10.95
C ARG A 566 -3.09 20.83 11.53
N SER A 567 -3.66 19.95 10.70
CA SER A 567 -4.08 18.60 11.13
C SER A 567 -2.91 17.78 11.67
N PHE A 568 -1.77 17.81 10.99
CA PHE A 568 -0.55 17.13 11.40
C PHE A 568 0.02 17.69 12.71
N MET A 569 0.19 19.01 12.81
CA MET A 569 0.73 19.68 14.00
C MET A 569 -0.20 19.53 15.21
N THR A 570 -1.52 19.55 15.00
CA THR A 570 -2.50 19.25 16.07
C THR A 570 -2.28 17.84 16.63
N ARG A 571 -2.09 16.85 15.76
CA ARG A 571 -1.83 15.46 16.18
C ARG A 571 -0.46 15.27 16.83
N LEU A 572 0.55 16.01 16.37
CA LEU A 572 1.84 16.04 17.07
C LEU A 572 1.69 16.63 18.47
N SER A 573 0.96 17.74 18.60
CA SER A 573 0.64 18.37 19.88
C SER A 573 -0.10 17.40 20.80
N GLU A 574 -1.12 16.70 20.30
CA GLU A 574 -1.80 15.60 21.02
C GLU A 574 -0.81 14.52 21.46
N GLY A 575 0.19 14.17 20.64
CA GLY A 575 1.23 13.21 20.99
C GLY A 575 2.20 13.72 22.06
N PHE A 576 2.56 14.99 22.05
CA PHE A 576 3.46 15.60 23.05
C PHE A 576 2.80 15.75 24.42
N HIS A 577 1.52 16.11 24.44
CA HIS A 577 0.79 16.45 25.66
C HIS A 577 -0.12 15.32 26.15
N GLY A 578 -0.45 14.34 25.31
CA GLY A 578 -1.32 13.22 25.64
C GLY A 578 -0.64 12.18 26.53
N GLN A 579 -1.38 11.66 27.50
CA GLN A 579 -0.93 10.52 28.30
C GLN A 579 -1.01 9.22 27.47
N LEU A 580 0.07 8.44 27.46
CA LEU A 580 0.08 7.11 26.84
C LEU A 580 -0.52 6.06 27.79
N GLN A 581 -1.85 6.03 27.90
CA GLN A 581 -2.57 5.06 28.74
C GLN A 581 -2.32 3.59 28.34
N SER A 582 -1.92 3.35 27.08
CA SER A 582 -1.54 2.03 26.57
C SER A 582 -0.14 1.58 26.99
N LEU A 583 0.65 2.45 27.63
CA LEU A 583 1.97 2.11 28.15
C LEU A 583 1.81 1.42 29.51
N PRO A 584 2.48 0.27 29.76
CA PRO A 584 2.40 -0.37 31.06
C PRO A 584 3.12 0.48 32.11
N SER A 585 2.71 0.36 33.37
CA SER A 585 3.24 1.13 34.50
C SER A 585 4.75 0.91 34.67
N SER A 586 5.26 -0.29 34.35
CA SER A 586 6.69 -0.63 34.34
C SER A 586 7.50 0.17 33.30
N ALA A 587 6.86 0.59 32.21
CA ALA A 587 7.46 1.31 31.10
C ALA A 587 7.22 2.82 31.13
N CYS A 588 6.52 3.35 32.14
CA CYS A 588 6.36 4.79 32.37
C CYS A 588 7.67 5.39 32.89
N LEU A 589 8.74 5.31 32.09
CA LEU A 589 10.09 5.71 32.43
C LEU A 589 10.48 6.98 31.66
N ARG A 590 11.45 7.73 32.21
CA ARG A 590 12.02 8.92 31.55
C ARG A 590 12.56 8.60 30.16
N VAL A 591 13.26 7.46 30.00
CA VAL A 591 13.81 7.04 28.69
C VAL A 591 12.72 6.86 27.64
N THR A 592 11.56 6.33 28.01
CA THR A 592 10.41 6.11 27.13
C THR A 592 9.78 7.43 26.71
N ARG A 593 9.64 8.38 27.65
CA ARG A 593 9.18 9.75 27.36
C ARG A 593 10.14 10.49 26.42
N VAL A 594 11.44 10.37 26.67
CA VAL A 594 12.49 11.00 25.83
C VAL A 594 12.47 10.41 24.42
N LEU A 595 12.31 9.10 24.28
CA LEU A 595 12.17 8.46 22.97
C LEU A 595 10.95 8.99 22.22
N LEU A 596 9.77 9.01 22.85
CA LEU A 596 8.55 9.57 22.26
C LEU A 596 8.76 11.01 21.80
N PHE A 597 9.32 11.85 22.68
CA PHE A 597 9.61 13.26 22.38
C PHE A 597 10.52 13.39 21.16
N ARG A 598 11.60 12.61 21.09
CA ARG A 598 12.55 12.66 19.96
C ARG A 598 11.90 12.22 18.64
N MET A 599 11.08 11.17 18.67
CA MET A 599 10.33 10.71 17.49
C MET A 599 9.38 11.79 16.98
N LEU A 600 8.54 12.35 17.86
CA LEU A 600 7.60 13.42 17.52
C LEU A 600 8.31 14.69 17.03
N ALA A 601 9.40 15.09 17.70
CA ALA A 601 10.19 16.27 17.33
C ALA A 601 10.86 16.10 15.95
N ARG A 602 11.42 14.92 15.66
CA ARG A 602 11.97 14.60 14.33
C ARG A 602 10.88 14.64 13.26
N ALA A 603 9.70 14.08 13.54
CA ALA A 603 8.58 14.13 12.61
C ALA A 603 8.13 15.58 12.34
N GLY A 604 8.02 16.41 13.39
CA GLY A 604 7.67 17.83 13.27
C GLY A 604 8.69 18.63 12.45
N ALA A 605 9.97 18.53 12.80
CA ALA A 605 11.05 19.22 12.09
C ALA A 605 11.16 18.76 10.62
N ALA A 606 11.06 17.45 10.37
CA ALA A 606 11.06 16.92 9.02
C ALA A 606 9.84 17.40 8.21
N GLY A 607 8.65 17.44 8.81
CA GLY A 607 7.45 17.94 8.12
C GLY A 607 7.58 19.40 7.71
N GLU A 608 8.06 20.23 8.63
CA GLU A 608 8.32 21.64 8.40
C GLU A 608 9.34 21.86 7.27
N GLN A 609 10.50 21.20 7.35
CA GLN A 609 11.59 21.35 6.39
C GLN A 609 11.27 20.76 5.00
N LEU A 610 10.62 19.59 4.96
CA LEU A 610 10.43 18.85 3.70
C LEU A 610 9.20 19.28 2.93
N MET A 611 8.18 19.83 3.59
CA MET A 611 6.86 20.05 2.99
C MET A 611 6.23 21.40 3.35
N PHE A 612 6.11 21.74 4.64
CA PHE A 612 5.21 22.81 5.06
C PHE A 612 5.75 24.22 4.73
N ALA A 613 7.06 24.42 4.85
CA ALA A 613 7.70 25.66 4.43
C ALA A 613 7.46 25.95 2.93
N GLU A 614 7.55 24.92 2.09
CA GLU A 614 7.29 25.03 0.65
C GLU A 614 5.82 25.37 0.36
N HIS A 615 4.88 24.74 1.06
CA HIS A 615 3.45 24.99 0.89
C HIS A 615 3.02 26.41 1.29
N ARG A 616 3.75 27.06 2.22
CA ARG A 616 3.53 28.47 2.59
C ARG A 616 4.23 29.46 1.65
N ALA A 617 5.14 28.98 0.80
CA ALA A 617 5.88 29.78 -0.15
C ALA A 617 5.20 29.81 -1.54
N PHE A 618 5.78 30.59 -2.45
CA PHE A 618 5.38 30.58 -3.85
C PHE A 618 5.93 29.33 -4.56
N PRO A 619 5.15 28.67 -5.44
CA PRO A 619 3.90 29.15 -6.05
C PRO A 619 2.63 28.74 -5.32
N TYR A 620 2.70 27.90 -4.28
CA TYR A 620 1.51 27.47 -3.54
C TYR A 620 0.70 28.67 -3.03
N LYS A 621 1.38 29.63 -2.40
CA LYS A 621 0.79 30.87 -1.88
C LYS A 621 0.02 31.67 -2.95
N LEU A 622 0.46 31.68 -4.20
CA LEU A 622 -0.23 32.37 -5.31
C LEU A 622 -1.67 31.86 -5.47
N PHE A 623 -1.87 30.56 -5.35
CA PHE A 623 -3.19 29.94 -5.55
C PHE A 623 -4.20 30.27 -4.46
N THR A 624 -3.78 30.87 -3.34
CA THR A 624 -4.72 31.41 -2.35
C THR A 624 -5.65 32.49 -2.93
N ALA A 625 -5.26 33.10 -4.06
CA ALA A 625 -6.11 34.00 -4.85
C ALA A 625 -7.35 33.33 -5.47
N LEU A 626 -7.44 32.00 -5.44
CA LEU A 626 -8.63 31.24 -5.87
C LEU A 626 -9.66 31.04 -4.73
N LYS A 627 -9.38 31.50 -3.51
CA LYS A 627 -10.34 31.42 -2.39
C LYS A 627 -11.48 32.42 -2.62
N GLN A 628 -12.70 32.01 -2.30
CA GLN A 628 -13.92 32.80 -2.56
C GLN A 628 -13.98 34.13 -1.78
N ASN A 629 -13.28 34.22 -0.64
CA ASN A 629 -13.18 35.45 0.13
C ASN A 629 -12.05 36.33 -0.43
N MET A 630 -12.34 37.00 -1.55
CA MET A 630 -11.38 37.72 -2.39
C MET A 630 -10.89 39.07 -1.81
N GLN A 631 -11.37 39.49 -0.64
CA GLN A 631 -11.12 40.83 -0.10
C GLN A 631 -9.64 41.10 0.20
N ASN A 632 -8.81 40.06 0.42
CA ASN A 632 -7.40 40.21 0.81
C ASN A 632 -6.38 39.90 -0.31
N ILE A 633 -6.82 39.72 -1.57
CA ILE A 633 -5.93 39.30 -2.68
C ILE A 633 -5.03 40.44 -3.16
N GLU A 634 -5.46 41.70 -3.02
CA GLU A 634 -4.83 42.86 -3.66
C GLU A 634 -3.37 43.10 -3.27
N ALA A 635 -2.92 42.63 -2.10
CA ALA A 635 -1.62 43.09 -1.61
C ALA A 635 -0.45 42.16 -1.93
N PHE A 636 -0.59 40.82 -1.89
CA PHE A 636 0.53 39.86 -1.71
C PHE A 636 1.82 40.58 -1.30
N PRO A 637 1.95 41.00 -0.02
CA PRO A 637 2.91 42.03 0.41
C PRO A 637 4.38 41.61 0.21
N ASP A 638 4.59 40.35 -0.17
CA ASP A 638 5.86 39.78 -0.55
C ASP A 638 6.52 40.57 -1.68
N GLN A 639 7.80 40.89 -1.47
CA GLN A 639 8.66 41.51 -2.46
C GLN A 639 8.88 40.56 -3.65
N PRO A 640 9.19 41.07 -4.85
CA PRO A 640 9.49 40.23 -6.02
C PRO A 640 10.57 39.16 -5.77
N CYS A 641 11.56 39.44 -4.92
CA CYS A 641 12.62 38.49 -4.57
C CYS A 641 12.16 37.28 -3.73
N MET A 642 10.96 37.35 -3.13
CA MET A 642 10.35 36.24 -2.40
C MET A 642 9.46 35.36 -3.30
N MET A 643 9.19 35.80 -4.53
CA MET A 643 8.35 35.07 -5.47
C MET A 643 9.21 34.14 -6.32
N ASP A 644 8.70 32.92 -6.55
CA ASP A 644 9.28 32.07 -7.57
C ASP A 644 9.00 32.66 -8.96
N ARG A 645 9.75 32.17 -9.98
CA ARG A 645 9.64 32.70 -11.35
C ARG A 645 8.22 32.62 -11.93
N LEU A 646 7.48 31.54 -11.65
CA LEU A 646 6.10 31.39 -12.15
C LEU A 646 5.18 32.42 -11.51
N SER A 647 5.26 32.60 -10.19
CA SER A 647 4.41 33.57 -9.48
C SER A 647 4.74 35.02 -9.84
N PHE A 648 6.02 35.33 -10.00
CA PHE A 648 6.47 36.64 -10.44
C PHE A 648 5.91 37.00 -11.82
N GLU A 649 6.06 36.11 -12.81
CA GLU A 649 5.57 36.38 -14.17
C GLU A 649 4.04 36.46 -14.24
N ILE A 650 3.32 35.67 -13.42
CA ILE A 650 1.86 35.78 -13.32
C ILE A 650 1.46 37.13 -12.70
N LYS A 651 2.06 37.55 -11.59
CA LYS A 651 1.76 38.85 -10.95
C LYS A 651 2.15 40.03 -11.85
N LYS A 652 3.24 39.89 -12.61
CA LYS A 652 3.66 40.89 -13.61
C LYS A 652 2.66 41.01 -14.76
N LYS A 653 2.16 39.88 -15.28
CA LYS A 653 1.16 39.86 -16.36
C LYS A 653 -0.21 40.31 -15.87
N PHE A 654 -0.56 39.96 -14.64
CA PHE A 654 -1.85 40.23 -14.02
C PHE A 654 -1.63 40.94 -12.67
N PRO A 655 -1.42 42.26 -12.67
CA PRO A 655 -1.28 43.02 -11.43
C PRO A 655 -2.49 42.85 -10.51
N ASP A 656 -3.70 42.82 -11.09
CA ASP A 656 -4.92 42.42 -10.40
C ASP A 656 -5.31 40.98 -10.74
N LEU A 657 -5.07 40.08 -9.78
CA LEU A 657 -5.39 38.66 -9.89
C LEU A 657 -6.90 38.36 -9.83
N ARG A 658 -7.76 39.34 -9.54
CA ARG A 658 -9.23 39.18 -9.53
C ARG A 658 -9.85 39.33 -10.91
N THR A 659 -9.10 39.85 -11.87
CA THR A 659 -9.57 39.96 -13.26
C THR A 659 -10.00 38.59 -13.78
N ALA A 660 -11.04 38.55 -14.63
CA ALA A 660 -11.58 37.30 -15.15
C ALA A 660 -10.52 36.46 -15.89
N GLU A 661 -9.59 37.12 -16.59
CA GLU A 661 -8.46 36.48 -17.25
C GLU A 661 -7.49 35.83 -16.27
N ALA A 662 -7.08 36.56 -15.23
CA ALA A 662 -6.16 36.05 -14.22
C ALA A 662 -6.76 34.87 -13.46
N GLN A 663 -8.04 34.98 -13.04
CA GLN A 663 -8.77 33.88 -12.40
C GLN A 663 -8.89 32.67 -13.33
N ALA A 664 -9.20 32.86 -14.61
CA ALA A 664 -9.24 31.78 -15.59
C ALA A 664 -7.87 31.10 -15.75
N CYS A 665 -6.78 31.88 -15.79
CA CYS A 665 -5.40 31.40 -15.86
C CYS A 665 -5.04 30.58 -14.60
N LEU A 666 -5.27 31.13 -13.41
CA LEU A 666 -5.00 30.47 -12.14
C LEU A 666 -5.82 29.19 -11.95
N HIS A 667 -7.11 29.20 -12.27
CA HIS A 667 -7.96 28.00 -12.24
C HIS A 667 -7.46 26.93 -13.21
N SER A 668 -6.95 27.33 -14.38
CA SER A 668 -6.42 26.41 -15.38
C SER A 668 -5.12 25.77 -14.91
N LEU A 669 -4.17 26.59 -14.41
CA LEU A 669 -2.93 26.11 -13.79
C LEU A 669 -3.21 25.17 -12.63
N ALA A 670 -4.03 25.58 -11.68
CA ALA A 670 -4.36 24.78 -10.51
C ALA A 670 -5.01 23.43 -10.88
N SER A 671 -5.72 23.36 -12.01
CA SER A 671 -6.35 22.12 -12.49
C SER A 671 -5.39 21.10 -13.08
N ILE A 672 -4.26 21.55 -13.63
CA ILE A 672 -3.27 20.68 -14.29
C ILE A 672 -2.06 20.38 -13.39
N ILE A 673 -1.80 21.20 -12.36
CA ILE A 673 -0.70 20.95 -11.42
C ILE A 673 -0.96 19.67 -10.62
N TRP A 674 0.06 18.82 -10.60
CA TRP A 674 0.19 17.69 -9.70
C TRP A 674 1.30 17.96 -8.72
N THR A 675 1.07 17.64 -7.44
CA THR A 675 2.10 17.76 -6.39
C THR A 675 2.68 16.41 -6.00
N ASP A 676 2.29 15.34 -6.70
CA ASP A 676 2.71 13.97 -6.43
C ASP A 676 2.79 13.10 -7.70
N ILE A 677 3.45 11.95 -7.56
CA ILE A 677 3.59 10.92 -8.61
C ILE A 677 3.03 9.55 -8.19
N SER A 678 2.21 9.49 -7.15
CA SER A 678 1.69 8.22 -6.61
C SER A 678 0.88 7.41 -7.60
N CYS A 679 0.20 8.06 -8.53
CA CYS A 679 -0.50 7.39 -9.62
C CYS A 679 0.44 6.77 -10.67
N VAL A 680 1.67 7.26 -10.80
CA VAL A 680 2.69 6.67 -11.69
C VAL A 680 3.25 5.42 -11.00
N GLU A 681 3.63 5.53 -9.73
CA GLU A 681 4.14 4.40 -8.94
C GLU A 681 3.13 3.27 -8.75
N ALA A 682 1.84 3.60 -8.56
CA ALA A 682 0.77 2.61 -8.52
C ALA A 682 0.67 1.84 -9.83
N THR A 683 0.81 2.52 -10.99
CA THR A 683 0.85 1.87 -12.30
C THR A 683 2.12 1.03 -12.47
N HIS A 684 3.29 1.49 -12.00
CA HIS A 684 4.53 0.70 -11.97
C HIS A 684 4.37 -0.57 -11.13
N ALA A 685 3.81 -0.47 -9.93
CA ALA A 685 3.54 -1.62 -9.07
C ALA A 685 2.58 -2.62 -9.74
N SER A 686 1.53 -2.14 -10.42
CA SER A 686 0.63 -3.01 -11.19
C SER A 686 1.34 -3.68 -12.36
N THR A 687 2.22 -2.97 -13.05
CA THR A 687 3.00 -3.50 -14.18
C THR A 687 3.98 -4.56 -13.69
N ARG A 688 4.79 -4.27 -12.67
CA ARG A 688 5.69 -5.24 -12.03
C ARG A 688 4.97 -6.50 -11.57
N ARG A 689 3.80 -6.36 -10.96
CA ARG A 689 3.01 -7.52 -10.51
C ARG A 689 2.59 -8.41 -11.67
N ILE A 690 2.11 -7.83 -12.77
CA ILE A 690 1.71 -8.59 -13.96
C ILE A 690 2.93 -9.26 -14.60
N THR A 691 4.03 -8.54 -14.75
CA THR A 691 5.30 -9.09 -15.24
C THR A 691 5.77 -10.25 -14.37
N THR A 692 5.75 -10.09 -13.04
CA THR A 692 6.19 -11.12 -12.10
C THR A 692 5.31 -12.36 -12.22
N VAL A 693 3.98 -12.21 -12.13
CA VAL A 693 3.02 -13.32 -12.22
C VAL A 693 3.18 -14.10 -13.53
N ARG A 694 3.35 -13.39 -14.65
CA ARG A 694 3.58 -14.02 -15.95
C ARG A 694 4.97 -14.63 -16.12
N SER A 695 5.95 -14.24 -15.30
CA SER A 695 7.32 -14.77 -15.39
C SER A 695 7.60 -15.92 -14.40
N VAL A 696 6.64 -16.33 -13.56
CA VAL A 696 6.87 -17.39 -12.55
C VAL A 696 7.03 -18.77 -13.20
N GLN A 697 6.27 -19.07 -14.26
CA GLN A 697 6.22 -20.40 -14.86
C GLN A 697 6.83 -20.49 -16.26
N VAL A 698 7.10 -19.35 -16.88
CA VAL A 698 7.64 -19.26 -18.25
C VAL A 698 8.79 -18.26 -18.30
N SER A 699 9.49 -18.20 -19.44
CA SER A 699 10.53 -17.19 -19.67
C SER A 699 10.04 -15.78 -19.37
N ALA A 700 10.92 -14.91 -18.87
CA ALA A 700 10.57 -13.53 -18.57
C ALA A 700 9.83 -12.84 -19.75
N VAL A 701 8.80 -12.07 -19.40
CA VAL A 701 7.97 -11.35 -20.38
C VAL A 701 8.83 -10.33 -21.14
N SER A 702 8.62 -10.21 -22.46
CA SER A 702 9.33 -9.21 -23.26
C SER A 702 8.83 -7.80 -22.94
N PHE A 703 9.71 -6.81 -23.10
CA PHE A 703 9.33 -5.41 -22.86
C PHE A 703 8.18 -4.95 -23.75
N GLU A 704 8.13 -5.36 -25.02
CA GLU A 704 7.06 -5.00 -25.97
C GLU A 704 5.70 -5.52 -25.49
N GLN A 705 5.65 -6.72 -24.92
CA GLN A 705 4.43 -7.27 -24.35
C GLN A 705 4.01 -6.47 -23.11
N VAL A 706 4.93 -6.16 -22.19
CA VAL A 706 4.64 -5.34 -21.00
C VAL A 706 4.17 -3.93 -21.39
N ASN A 707 4.80 -3.31 -22.38
CA ASN A 707 4.41 -1.99 -22.89
C ASN A 707 3.02 -2.02 -23.55
N SER A 708 2.71 -3.04 -24.35
CA SER A 708 1.37 -3.19 -24.94
C SER A 708 0.27 -3.44 -23.88
N ASP A 709 0.57 -4.20 -22.82
CA ASP A 709 -0.32 -4.35 -21.66
C ASP A 709 -0.53 -3.03 -20.93
N HIS A 710 0.53 -2.23 -20.74
CA HIS A 710 0.45 -0.90 -20.14
C HIS A 710 -0.44 0.04 -20.98
N MET A 711 -0.15 0.21 -22.27
CA MET A 711 -0.92 1.06 -23.16
C MET A 711 -2.40 0.67 -23.23
N SER A 712 -2.69 -0.64 -23.30
CA SER A 712 -4.07 -1.13 -23.32
C SER A 712 -4.84 -0.76 -22.05
N ARG A 713 -4.19 -0.78 -20.88
CA ARG A 713 -4.80 -0.42 -19.59
C ARG A 713 -5.00 1.09 -19.46
N GLU A 714 -4.01 1.90 -19.86
CA GLU A 714 -4.14 3.36 -19.83
C GLU A 714 -5.28 3.82 -20.76
N LEU A 715 -5.37 3.28 -21.99
CA LEU A 715 -6.47 3.58 -22.91
C LEU A 715 -7.83 3.12 -22.38
N SER A 716 -7.89 1.96 -21.71
CA SER A 716 -9.13 1.49 -21.07
C SER A 716 -9.55 2.43 -19.94
N THR A 717 -8.61 2.89 -19.13
CA THR A 717 -8.85 3.84 -18.02
C THR A 717 -9.35 5.19 -18.56
N LEU A 718 -8.74 5.70 -19.63
CA LEU A 718 -9.18 6.93 -20.29
C LEU A 718 -10.60 6.78 -20.87
N ARG A 719 -10.90 5.63 -21.48
CA ARG A 719 -12.25 5.34 -22.00
C ARG A 719 -13.29 5.26 -20.90
N GLU A 720 -12.96 4.69 -19.76
CA GLU A 720 -13.83 4.65 -18.58
C GLU A 720 -14.08 6.06 -18.04
N ALA A 721 -13.04 6.88 -17.89
CA ALA A 721 -13.18 8.27 -17.46
C ALA A 721 -14.06 9.10 -18.42
N MET A 722 -13.91 8.93 -19.75
CA MET A 722 -14.77 9.58 -20.74
C MET A 722 -16.24 9.13 -20.63
N ARG A 723 -16.48 7.85 -20.37
CA ARG A 723 -17.84 7.31 -20.17
C ARG A 723 -18.49 7.88 -18.91
N GLU A 724 -17.72 7.98 -17.83
CA GLU A 724 -18.20 8.59 -16.58
C GLU A 724 -18.56 10.06 -16.79
N GLN A 725 -17.72 10.83 -17.51
CA GLN A 725 -17.97 12.24 -17.80
C GLN A 725 -19.18 12.47 -18.72
N THR A 726 -19.39 11.59 -19.70
CA THR A 726 -20.54 11.68 -20.62
C THR A 726 -21.84 11.14 -20.03
N GLY A 727 -21.81 10.58 -18.81
CA GLY A 727 -22.92 9.84 -18.24
C GLY A 727 -23.29 8.58 -19.04
N ALA A 728 -22.47 8.20 -20.03
CA ALA A 728 -22.68 7.04 -20.86
C ALA A 728 -22.48 5.79 -19.99
N GLN A 729 -23.58 5.22 -19.52
CA GLN A 729 -23.55 3.97 -18.79
C GLN A 729 -22.89 2.91 -19.66
N ALA A 730 -21.74 2.39 -19.23
CA ALA A 730 -21.12 1.27 -19.91
C ALA A 730 -22.19 0.17 -20.03
N PRO A 731 -22.36 -0.46 -21.21
CA PRO A 731 -23.25 -1.60 -21.33
C PRO A 731 -22.73 -2.66 -20.35
N ARG A 732 -23.41 -2.80 -19.20
CA ARG A 732 -23.01 -3.72 -18.13
C ARG A 732 -22.83 -5.09 -18.76
N THR A 733 -21.61 -5.58 -18.80
CA THR A 733 -21.31 -6.89 -19.38
C THR A 733 -22.17 -7.93 -18.65
N LYS A 734 -22.65 -8.97 -19.36
CA LYS A 734 -23.43 -10.06 -18.75
C LYS A 734 -22.71 -10.64 -17.51
N THR A 735 -21.38 -10.60 -17.50
CA THR A 735 -20.51 -10.98 -16.38
C THR A 735 -20.62 -10.05 -15.17
N GLN A 736 -20.63 -8.72 -15.35
CA GLN A 736 -20.89 -7.77 -14.26
C GLN A 736 -22.33 -7.90 -13.72
N LYS A 737 -23.34 -8.10 -14.60
CA LYS A 737 -24.71 -8.39 -14.16
C LYS A 737 -24.79 -9.70 -13.36
N ARG A 738 -24.01 -10.73 -13.73
CA ARG A 738 -23.92 -11.99 -12.97
C ARG A 738 -23.23 -11.82 -11.62
N HIS A 739 -22.12 -11.09 -11.52
CA HIS A 739 -21.42 -10.88 -10.25
C HIS A 739 -22.16 -9.95 -9.30
N GLN A 740 -22.78 -8.88 -9.81
CA GLN A 740 -23.67 -8.04 -8.99
C GLN A 740 -24.97 -8.75 -8.64
N GLY A 741 -25.53 -9.58 -9.53
CA GLY A 741 -26.67 -10.44 -9.21
C GLY A 741 -26.37 -11.47 -8.11
N HIS A 742 -25.12 -11.94 -8.02
CA HIS A 742 -24.70 -12.88 -6.97
C HIS A 742 -24.33 -12.22 -5.63
N THR A 743 -23.92 -10.95 -5.62
CA THR A 743 -23.51 -10.23 -4.39
C THR A 743 -24.60 -9.32 -3.84
N ALA A 744 -25.38 -8.63 -4.68
CA ALA A 744 -26.38 -7.65 -4.25
C ALA A 744 -27.76 -8.25 -3.90
N ARG A 745 -27.99 -9.55 -4.10
CA ARG A 745 -29.25 -10.20 -3.68
C ARG A 745 -29.09 -11.71 -3.50
N LYS A 746 -28.27 -12.12 -2.52
CA LYS A 746 -28.81 -13.11 -1.60
C LYS A 746 -29.96 -12.40 -0.87
N LYS A 747 -31.14 -12.28 -1.51
CA LYS A 747 -32.38 -12.14 -0.75
C LYS A 747 -32.23 -13.20 0.34
N ARG A 748 -32.19 -12.77 1.61
CA ARG A 748 -32.41 -13.68 2.74
C ARG A 748 -33.54 -14.58 2.26
N ARG A 749 -33.23 -15.86 2.03
CA ARG A 749 -34.26 -16.82 1.63
C ARG A 749 -35.36 -16.64 2.69
N PRO A 750 -36.64 -16.51 2.29
CA PRO A 750 -37.70 -16.47 3.28
C PRO A 750 -37.47 -17.62 4.26
N VAL A 751 -37.45 -17.28 5.55
CA VAL A 751 -37.27 -18.22 6.65
C VAL A 751 -38.22 -19.40 6.37
N GLY A 752 -37.67 -20.60 6.18
CA GLY A 752 -38.45 -21.81 5.85
C GLY A 752 -38.21 -22.45 4.48
N LYS A 753 -37.51 -21.83 3.51
CA LYS A 753 -37.14 -22.55 2.26
C LYS A 753 -35.85 -23.37 2.45
N PRO A 754 -35.88 -24.71 2.32
CA PRO A 754 -34.72 -25.56 2.54
C PRO A 754 -33.56 -25.13 1.64
N ARG A 755 -32.35 -25.08 2.21
CA ARG A 755 -31.14 -24.82 1.45
C ARG A 755 -31.07 -25.87 0.34
N LYS A 756 -31.05 -25.45 -0.94
CA LYS A 756 -30.51 -26.30 -2.02
C LYS A 756 -29.06 -26.57 -1.66
N TYR A 757 -28.81 -27.65 -0.92
CA TYR A 757 -27.48 -28.12 -0.57
C TYR A 757 -26.67 -28.22 -1.86
N LYS A 758 -25.45 -27.65 -1.88
CA LYS A 758 -24.50 -27.89 -2.97
C LYS A 758 -24.46 -29.41 -3.15
N ARG A 759 -24.79 -29.89 -4.35
CA ARG A 759 -24.87 -31.33 -4.66
C ARG A 759 -23.64 -32.04 -4.10
N GLY A 760 -23.79 -32.72 -2.98
CA GLY A 760 -22.78 -33.62 -2.42
C GLY A 760 -22.66 -34.85 -3.35
N GLY A 761 -21.53 -35.54 -3.25
CA GLY A 761 -21.43 -36.96 -3.64
C GLY A 761 -21.78 -37.36 -5.07
N GLY A 762 -21.27 -36.68 -6.10
CA GLY A 762 -21.22 -37.32 -7.43
C GLY A 762 -20.24 -38.50 -7.42
N ALA A 763 -20.48 -39.53 -8.24
CA ALA A 763 -19.56 -40.68 -8.38
C ALA A 763 -18.10 -40.26 -8.61
N TYR A 764 -17.88 -39.19 -9.37
CA TYR A 764 -16.56 -38.60 -9.57
C TYR A 764 -15.91 -38.10 -8.27
N ARG A 765 -16.67 -37.49 -7.36
CA ARG A 765 -16.12 -37.04 -6.07
C ARG A 765 -15.79 -38.21 -5.15
N ALA A 766 -16.63 -39.25 -5.14
CA ALA A 766 -16.34 -40.47 -4.40
C ALA A 766 -15.05 -41.12 -4.93
N PHE A 767 -14.92 -41.24 -6.25
CA PHE A 767 -13.71 -41.72 -6.91
C PHE A 767 -12.48 -40.89 -6.53
N MET A 768 -12.56 -39.56 -6.63
CA MET A 768 -11.45 -38.66 -6.29
C MET A 768 -11.09 -38.70 -4.80
N SER A 769 -12.05 -38.97 -3.91
CA SER A 769 -11.78 -39.11 -2.47
C SER A 769 -11.01 -40.39 -2.16
N ILE A 770 -11.33 -41.49 -2.84
CA ILE A 770 -10.69 -42.79 -2.66
C ILE A 770 -9.30 -42.80 -3.31
N HIS A 771 -9.21 -42.37 -4.58
CA HIS A 771 -7.98 -42.49 -5.39
C HIS A 771 -7.09 -41.25 -5.38
N GLY A 772 -7.60 -40.10 -4.93
CA GLY A 772 -6.85 -38.85 -4.85
C GLY A 772 -6.10 -38.64 -3.53
N ARG A 773 -6.36 -39.43 -2.49
CA ARG A 773 -5.64 -39.34 -1.21
C ARG A 773 -4.21 -39.83 -1.37
N GLY A 774 -3.25 -39.11 -0.80
CA GLY A 774 -1.82 -39.44 -0.82
C GLY A 774 -1.07 -38.96 -2.08
N ASN A 775 -1.76 -38.71 -3.19
CA ASN A 775 -1.13 -38.17 -4.39
C ASN A 775 -0.99 -36.64 -4.28
N ARG A 776 0.25 -36.16 -4.03
CA ARG A 776 0.57 -34.72 -4.15
C ARG A 776 0.23 -34.28 -5.58
N LEU A 777 -0.44 -33.13 -5.70
CA LEU A 777 -1.03 -32.51 -6.91
C LEU A 777 -0.03 -32.31 -8.08
N GLY A 778 0.49 -33.39 -8.65
CA GLY A 778 1.33 -33.44 -9.84
C GLY A 778 0.56 -33.90 -11.08
N PRO A 779 1.24 -34.43 -12.12
CA PRO A 779 0.66 -34.93 -13.38
C PRO A 779 -0.45 -36.00 -13.23
N SER A 780 -0.78 -36.40 -12.01
CA SER A 780 -1.74 -37.45 -11.67
C SER A 780 -3.20 -37.06 -11.92
N MET A 781 -3.58 -35.77 -12.04
CA MET A 781 -4.99 -35.39 -12.23
C MET A 781 -5.58 -35.88 -13.56
N SER A 782 -4.78 -35.82 -14.64
CA SER A 782 -5.20 -36.37 -15.94
C SER A 782 -5.36 -37.89 -15.84
N ARG A 783 -4.42 -38.56 -15.15
CA ARG A 783 -4.44 -40.01 -14.92
C ARG A 783 -5.62 -40.44 -14.04
N LEU A 784 -5.93 -39.71 -12.97
CA LEU A 784 -7.09 -39.97 -12.11
C LEU A 784 -8.40 -39.77 -12.88
N THR A 785 -8.46 -38.76 -13.75
CA THR A 785 -9.64 -38.54 -14.60
C THR A 785 -9.79 -39.66 -15.62
N GLN A 786 -8.69 -40.13 -16.21
CA GLN A 786 -8.69 -41.29 -17.10
C GLN A 786 -9.10 -42.57 -16.36
N ASN A 787 -8.53 -42.84 -15.19
CA ASN A 787 -8.90 -43.99 -14.34
C ASN A 787 -10.38 -43.94 -13.93
N TYR A 788 -10.96 -42.75 -13.72
CA TYR A 788 -12.40 -42.62 -13.50
C TYR A 788 -13.22 -43.00 -14.74
N HIS A 789 -12.78 -42.59 -15.93
CA HIS A 789 -13.44 -42.98 -17.18
C HIS A 789 -13.31 -44.48 -17.46
N GLU A 790 -12.18 -45.10 -17.12
CA GLU A 790 -11.97 -46.54 -17.17
C GLU A 790 -12.88 -47.25 -16.15
N ALA A 791 -12.92 -46.78 -14.91
CA ALA A 791 -13.84 -47.28 -13.89
C ALA A 791 -15.31 -47.12 -14.27
N LYS A 792 -15.65 -46.15 -15.14
CA LYS A 792 -17.00 -45.97 -15.68
C LYS A 792 -17.36 -47.00 -16.77
N ARG A 793 -16.37 -47.60 -17.44
CA ARG A 793 -16.58 -48.67 -18.43
C ARG A 793 -16.84 -50.03 -17.77
N ASP A 794 -16.43 -50.19 -16.52
CA ASP A 794 -16.73 -51.33 -15.67
C ASP A 794 -18.00 -51.03 -14.84
N PRO A 795 -19.17 -51.62 -15.17
CA PRO A 795 -20.44 -51.29 -14.52
C PRO A 795 -20.43 -51.59 -13.02
N GLU A 796 -19.75 -52.64 -12.60
CA GLU A 796 -19.74 -53.10 -11.21
C GLU A 796 -18.86 -52.19 -10.36
N ARG A 797 -17.67 -51.84 -10.87
CA ARG A 797 -16.78 -50.88 -10.21
C ARG A 797 -17.36 -49.48 -10.20
N PHE A 798 -18.06 -49.05 -11.26
CA PHE A 798 -18.73 -47.75 -11.29
C PHE A 798 -19.89 -47.66 -10.31
N ALA A 799 -20.67 -48.74 -10.17
CA ALA A 799 -21.80 -48.80 -9.25
C ALA A 799 -21.37 -48.48 -7.81
N ARG A 800 -20.21 -48.97 -7.37
CA ARG A 800 -19.64 -48.66 -6.04
C ARG A 800 -19.40 -47.16 -5.84
N TYR A 801 -18.87 -46.45 -6.84
CA TYR A 801 -18.67 -44.99 -6.74
C TYR A 801 -19.99 -44.23 -6.81
N VAL A 802 -20.97 -44.71 -7.58
CA VAL A 802 -22.32 -44.13 -7.61
C VAL A 802 -22.99 -44.27 -6.26
N GLU A 803 -22.87 -45.44 -5.62
CA GLU A 803 -23.41 -45.73 -4.30
C GLU A 803 -22.71 -44.92 -3.20
N ALA A 804 -21.38 -44.93 -3.16
CA ALA A 804 -20.61 -44.08 -2.25
C ALA A 804 -20.95 -42.59 -2.47
N GLY A 805 -21.10 -42.15 -3.71
CA GLY A 805 -21.57 -40.81 -4.03
C GLY A 805 -22.97 -40.53 -3.45
N LYS A 806 -23.94 -41.43 -3.65
CA LYS A 806 -25.28 -41.32 -3.06
C LYS A 806 -25.21 -41.24 -1.53
N ALA A 807 -24.43 -42.12 -0.89
CA ALA A 807 -24.24 -42.14 0.56
C ALA A 807 -23.62 -40.82 1.06
N GLY A 808 -22.55 -40.34 0.42
CA GLY A 808 -21.94 -39.04 0.75
C GLY A 808 -22.89 -37.86 0.51
N THR A 809 -23.83 -37.97 -0.43
CA THR A 809 -24.90 -36.99 -0.63
C THR A 809 -25.91 -36.99 0.52
N VAL A 810 -26.28 -38.18 1.02
CA VAL A 810 -27.18 -38.35 2.16
C VAL A 810 -26.51 -37.83 3.44
N ALA A 811 -25.26 -38.22 3.71
CA ALA A 811 -24.47 -37.74 4.84
C ALA A 811 -24.36 -36.20 4.86
N ALA A 812 -24.00 -35.60 3.72
CA ALA A 812 -23.89 -34.14 3.59
C ALA A 812 -25.23 -33.41 3.76
N ARG A 813 -26.36 -34.04 3.40
CA ARG A 813 -27.71 -33.48 3.65
C ARG A 813 -28.10 -33.55 5.12
N ALA A 814 -27.62 -34.56 5.82
CA ALA A 814 -27.83 -34.75 7.26
C ALA A 814 -26.82 -33.98 8.13
N GLY A 815 -25.87 -33.26 7.53
CA GLY A 815 -24.89 -32.42 8.25
C GLY A 815 -23.62 -33.15 8.68
N TYR A 816 -23.45 -34.41 8.28
CA TYR A 816 -22.23 -35.19 8.54
C TYR A 816 -21.17 -34.94 7.46
N GLU A 817 -19.89 -35.12 7.82
CA GLU A 817 -18.82 -35.14 6.81
C GLU A 817 -19.05 -36.30 5.84
N ALA A 818 -18.87 -36.04 4.54
CA ALA A 818 -19.15 -37.03 3.51
C ALA A 818 -18.04 -38.08 3.48
N LEU A 819 -18.36 -39.28 3.98
CA LEU A 819 -17.59 -40.53 3.95
C LEU A 819 -16.27 -40.51 4.76
N GLU A 820 -16.29 -41.11 5.94
CA GLU A 820 -15.09 -41.68 6.54
C GLU A 820 -14.86 -43.11 6.02
N ASN A 821 -13.72 -43.28 5.36
CA ASN A 821 -12.95 -44.51 5.14
C ASN A 821 -13.72 -45.81 4.83
N VAL A 822 -14.25 -45.94 3.61
CA VAL A 822 -14.42 -47.27 3.00
C VAL A 822 -13.10 -47.62 2.31
N ARG A 823 -12.30 -48.52 2.89
CA ARG A 823 -11.17 -49.15 2.20
C ARG A 823 -11.71 -50.13 1.14
N GLU A 824 -11.00 -50.30 0.03
CA GLU A 824 -11.41 -51.25 -1.04
C GLU A 824 -11.52 -52.71 -0.52
N ASP A 825 -10.99 -53.00 0.67
CA ASP A 825 -10.98 -54.31 1.33
C ASP A 825 -12.16 -54.60 2.28
N GLY A 826 -13.09 -53.65 2.49
CA GLY A 826 -14.30 -53.88 3.30
C GLY A 826 -14.12 -53.91 4.82
N THR A 827 -12.99 -53.42 5.36
CA THR A 827 -12.76 -53.39 6.82
C THR A 827 -13.35 -52.12 7.48
N GLU A 828 -14.24 -52.29 8.47
CA GLU A 828 -14.87 -51.19 9.24
C GLU A 828 -13.89 -50.53 10.23
N GLY A 829 -13.82 -49.19 10.20
CA GLY A 829 -13.03 -48.38 11.13
C GLY A 829 -13.87 -47.75 12.25
N LYS A 830 -13.28 -47.66 13.46
CA LYS A 830 -13.86 -47.17 14.73
C LYS A 830 -14.65 -45.85 14.66
N GLU A 831 -15.72 -45.76 15.45
CA GLU A 831 -16.61 -44.60 15.68
C GLU A 831 -15.92 -43.35 16.26
N PRO A 832 -16.38 -42.13 15.93
CA PRO A 832 -16.04 -40.92 16.65
C PRO A 832 -17.21 -40.33 17.47
N GLY A 833 -16.96 -40.08 18.76
CA GLY A 833 -17.79 -39.23 19.60
C GLY A 833 -17.51 -37.74 19.37
N ARG A 834 -18.56 -36.95 19.09
CA ARG A 834 -18.55 -35.49 19.23
C ARG A 834 -19.87 -35.01 19.82
N GLN A 835 -19.80 -34.52 21.06
CA GLN A 835 -20.89 -33.80 21.72
C GLN A 835 -20.81 -32.29 21.47
N ASN A 836 -21.98 -31.65 21.58
CA ASN A 836 -22.32 -30.27 21.22
C ASN A 836 -21.52 -29.19 21.98
N CYS A 837 -21.01 -28.19 21.25
CA CYS A 837 -20.40 -26.99 21.81
C CYS A 837 -21.46 -25.95 22.25
N LEU A 838 -21.39 -25.53 23.52
CA LEU A 838 -22.36 -24.66 24.21
C LEU A 838 -22.33 -23.18 23.78
N LEU A 839 -21.31 -22.71 23.07
CA LEU A 839 -21.14 -21.29 22.69
C LEU A 839 -22.20 -20.76 21.72
N CYS A 840 -22.94 -21.63 21.03
CA CYS A 840 -24.01 -21.20 20.12
C CYS A 840 -25.34 -20.86 20.83
N ARG A 841 -25.52 -21.19 22.12
CA ARG A 841 -26.82 -20.99 22.80
C ARG A 841 -26.97 -19.66 23.54
N THR A 842 -25.89 -18.98 23.89
CA THR A 842 -25.95 -17.75 24.70
C THR A 842 -26.02 -16.45 23.89
N TYR A 843 -25.86 -16.50 22.56
CA TYR A 843 -25.84 -15.30 21.71
C TYR A 843 -27.16 -15.00 20.98
N ASP A 844 -28.17 -15.87 21.04
CA ASP A 844 -29.50 -15.60 20.46
C ASP A 844 -30.44 -14.86 21.45
N GLN A 845 -29.95 -14.39 22.61
CA GLN A 845 -30.77 -13.69 23.62
C GLN A 845 -30.20 -12.36 24.16
N ASN A 846 -29.22 -11.72 23.51
CA ASN A 846 -28.83 -10.33 23.83
C ASN A 846 -28.55 -9.48 22.59
#